data_AF-A0A0Q8LHY9-F1
#
_entry.id   AF-A0A0Q8LHY9-F1
#
_cell.length_a   1.000
_cell.length_b   1.000
_cell.length_c   1.000
_cell.angle_alpha   90.00
_cell.angle_beta   90.00
_cell.angle_gamma   90.00
#
_symmetry.space_group_name_H-M   'P 1'
#
loop_
_entity.id
_entity.type
_entity.pdbx_description
1 polymer ?
#
loop_
_entity_poly.entity_id
_entity_poly.type
_entity_poly.pdbx_seq_one_letter_code
_entity_poly.pdbx_strand_id
1 'polypeptide(L)'
;MDPDYSAWFAGKSLSTDWTSGFFPLWATLLRSRRDEPLDVLEIGSWEGRSALFFLNYFGKCRLTCIDTFGGSPEHTQRRKWSDQLAHVEQRFDKNLAAFGERIETIKSPSSQALARLITDERRFDLVYVDGSHHSADVQSDAVLCWPMVEDGGIVIFDDYEWTFFASKVERPKLGIDSFLSVHAGQYRELYRGEQIIIQKIGVGGNERPAVSTRPSPLPREEPVDRPQAENDVEFVLIAEAGILEAQALLLCESIRCFAGSYSQSPITVVSPRSSRRPSPSTVDRLQQLGVDYLPIEIDSCCPQYGPSYRIHSLAYAERRAGPPVIIQLDSDAIFIAEPDFSLGTCSAAARPVDSKGMCTTGPGDPFDPYWRQLCALAGVDYEHLPIVRTSVNGLAVRASYNGGLIAAKRASGLFQRTEDIFRRLVDANMKPWAGAEPVYNTGTGILQGDATAFWGTSQAAFSLAAVAGNHSVRLLPATHNFPLHNFNPATAPDPARLVHIHYHGLFNEGSAAANPILDGTLALPAGIREWLEARLPLREAPRPAASIPGRARHSRRKAILVLGMHRSGTSMLAGTIAALGSAPPKKPLRADGNNPRGYWESAPLNSANNELLAAAASSWHDWRPLDPQWLQSPAAERHRHKIKAILASEFGDQPLFFIKDPRICRFVPFMSSILAEMEIDPVALLPLRNPLEVACSLERRDGLPLAKSLLLWLRHVLDAEFHSRHMPRCFIRHERFLIDWRHHVDVAAEMTAITWPIPSDQAEMEIGRFLTADLHHERATIVELRSHRNVTPLVRAAYDILCTMADEGDSQELRDELDLMRAKFDDACDVVGAAVAAEADHLRGERDAISRAYQELGLERNALAHDRNRFVSKRAVLLASSSWRRLTTPLRWMRSPSKRQK
;
A
#
# COMPACT_ATOMS: atom_id res chain seq x y z
N MET A 1 -6.98 47.18 21.64
CA MET A 1 -5.61 47.63 21.36
C MET A 1 -4.79 46.38 21.17
N ASP A 2 -4.23 46.16 19.99
CA ASP A 2 -3.26 45.07 19.82
C ASP A 2 -2.06 45.31 20.75
N PRO A 3 -1.49 44.25 21.35
CA PRO A 3 -0.28 44.40 22.14
C PRO A 3 0.83 44.94 21.25
N ASP A 4 1.48 46.01 21.67
CA ASP A 4 2.67 46.51 20.98
C ASP A 4 3.86 45.60 21.30
N TYR A 5 4.16 44.67 20.40
CA TYR A 5 5.28 43.73 20.52
C TYR A 5 6.64 44.39 20.24
N SER A 6 6.67 45.59 19.64
CA SER A 6 7.91 46.23 19.20
C SER A 6 8.89 46.50 20.35
N ALA A 7 8.36 46.73 21.56
CA ALA A 7 9.15 46.94 22.77
C ALA A 7 10.02 45.73 23.14
N TRP A 8 9.63 44.50 22.78
CA TRP A 8 10.42 43.28 23.08
C TRP A 8 11.68 43.15 22.23
N PHE A 9 11.71 43.85 21.10
CA PHE A 9 12.80 43.83 20.13
C PHE A 9 13.71 45.06 20.24
N ALA A 10 13.36 46.02 21.10
CA ALA A 10 14.17 47.21 21.34
C ALA A 10 15.58 46.82 21.84
N GLY A 11 16.62 47.28 21.13
CA GLY A 11 18.02 46.97 21.45
C GLY A 11 18.49 45.57 21.04
N LYS A 12 17.66 44.76 20.38
CA LYS A 12 18.03 43.46 19.81
C LYS A 12 18.66 43.63 18.43
N SER A 13 19.54 42.71 18.06
CA SER A 13 20.20 42.68 16.76
C SER A 13 19.52 41.64 15.87
N LEU A 14 18.50 42.07 15.13
CA LEU A 14 17.72 41.22 14.21
C LEU A 14 17.88 41.77 12.78
N SER A 15 18.27 40.91 11.84
CA SER A 15 18.47 41.26 10.44
C SER A 15 17.25 40.96 9.56
N THR A 16 16.36 40.08 10.05
CA THR A 16 15.14 39.65 9.34
C THR A 16 13.90 39.74 10.24
N ASP A 17 12.74 39.82 9.58
CA ASP A 17 11.43 39.78 10.22
C ASP A 17 10.46 38.98 9.34
N TRP A 18 10.39 37.67 9.62
CA TRP A 18 9.48 36.75 8.95
C TRP A 18 8.31 36.37 9.87
N THR A 19 8.52 36.40 11.18
CA THR A 19 7.59 35.82 12.15
C THR A 19 6.64 36.83 12.82
N SER A 20 6.95 38.14 12.86
CA SER A 20 6.15 39.08 13.65
C SER A 20 4.70 39.26 13.17
N GLY A 21 4.42 38.95 11.89
CA GLY A 21 3.06 38.93 11.36
C GLY A 21 2.13 37.93 12.06
N PHE A 22 2.68 36.87 12.64
CA PHE A 22 1.90 35.80 13.28
C PHE A 22 1.68 36.02 14.79
N PHE A 23 2.35 36.99 15.42
CA PHE A 23 2.24 37.21 16.87
C PHE A 23 0.81 37.50 17.37
N PRO A 24 -0.03 38.30 16.67
CA PRO A 24 -1.43 38.49 17.08
C PRO A 24 -2.24 37.18 17.05
N LEU A 25 -1.98 36.33 16.06
CA LEU A 25 -2.62 35.01 15.93
C LEU A 25 -2.18 34.10 17.11
N TRP A 26 -0.87 33.98 17.34
CA TRP A 26 -0.32 33.19 18.44
C TRP A 26 -0.84 33.67 19.79
N ALA A 27 -0.84 34.99 20.04
CA ALA A 27 -1.35 35.56 21.28
C ALA A 27 -2.86 35.31 21.46
N THR A 28 -3.62 35.22 20.37
CA THR A 28 -5.05 34.88 20.43
C THR A 28 -5.25 33.41 20.81
N LEU A 29 -4.56 32.49 20.13
CA LEU A 29 -4.71 31.05 20.36
C LEU A 29 -4.13 30.60 21.70
N LEU A 30 -3.02 31.21 22.14
CA LEU A 30 -2.27 30.79 23.33
C LEU A 30 -2.64 31.57 24.59
N ARG A 31 -3.63 32.48 24.52
CA ARG A 31 -4.01 33.37 25.62
C ARG A 31 -4.34 32.64 26.91
N SER A 32 -5.05 31.52 26.83
CA SER A 32 -5.51 30.77 28.01
C SER A 32 -4.36 30.16 28.80
N ARG A 33 -3.21 29.89 28.16
CA ARG A 33 -2.05 29.24 28.75
C ARG A 33 -0.95 30.22 29.15
N ARG A 34 -1.20 31.53 29.05
CA ARG A 34 -0.18 32.59 29.18
C ARG A 34 0.58 32.55 30.51
N ASP A 35 -0.11 32.26 31.60
CA ASP A 35 0.44 32.29 32.96
C ASP A 35 0.90 30.92 33.48
N GLU A 36 0.81 29.88 32.64
CA GLU A 36 1.25 28.52 32.92
C GLU A 36 2.79 28.38 32.81
N PRO A 37 3.42 27.50 33.60
CA PRO A 37 4.84 27.18 33.47
C PRO A 37 5.05 26.18 32.33
N LEU A 38 4.99 26.67 31.08
CA LEU A 38 5.08 25.81 29.90
C LEU A 38 6.52 25.38 29.58
N ASP A 39 6.69 24.13 29.17
CA ASP A 39 7.91 23.68 28.48
C ASP A 39 7.72 23.82 26.97
N VAL A 40 8.54 24.66 26.34
CA VAL A 40 8.44 25.02 24.91
C VAL A 40 9.64 24.50 24.15
N LEU A 41 9.40 23.87 23.01
CA LEU A 41 10.44 23.47 22.06
C LEU A 41 10.37 24.31 20.79
N GLU A 42 11.51 24.81 20.34
CA GLU A 42 11.66 25.57 19.11
C GLU A 42 12.74 24.91 18.23
N ILE A 43 12.37 24.58 16.99
CA ILE A 43 13.26 24.00 15.99
C ILE A 43 13.43 25.03 14.88
N GLY A 44 14.67 25.46 14.64
CA GLY A 44 14.98 26.58 13.74
C GLY A 44 14.79 27.92 14.45
N SER A 45 15.80 28.35 15.19
CA SER A 45 15.73 29.53 16.06
C SER A 45 16.37 30.78 15.44
N TRP A 46 17.24 30.61 14.43
CA TRP A 46 17.91 31.68 13.70
C TRP A 46 18.53 32.74 14.63
N GLU A 47 18.01 33.97 14.64
CA GLU A 47 18.45 35.09 15.50
C GLU A 47 17.58 35.28 16.76
N GLY A 48 16.58 34.42 16.96
CA GLY A 48 15.78 34.31 18.18
C GLY A 48 14.53 35.17 18.22
N ARG A 49 13.94 35.54 17.07
CA ARG A 49 12.76 36.43 17.04
C ARG A 49 11.49 35.76 17.59
N SER A 50 11.24 34.52 17.17
CA SER A 50 10.23 33.60 17.71
C SER A 50 10.50 33.28 19.19
N ALA A 51 11.73 32.91 19.53
CA ALA A 51 12.16 32.69 20.92
C ALA A 51 11.84 33.89 21.84
N LEU A 52 12.15 35.11 21.38
CA LEU A 52 11.83 36.34 22.11
C LEU A 52 10.31 36.50 22.31
N PHE A 53 9.48 36.15 21.34
CA PHE A 53 8.04 36.14 21.53
C PHE A 53 7.64 35.16 22.63
N PHE A 54 8.06 33.90 22.57
CA PHE A 54 7.67 32.88 23.55
C PHE A 54 8.11 33.26 24.97
N LEU A 55 9.34 33.73 25.14
CA LEU A 55 9.90 34.07 26.46
C LEU A 55 9.28 35.31 27.10
N ASN A 56 8.88 36.31 26.28
CA ASN A 56 8.19 37.51 26.77
C ASN A 56 6.69 37.29 26.96
N TYR A 57 6.05 36.52 26.07
CA TYR A 57 4.62 36.27 26.12
C TYR A 57 4.26 35.33 27.28
N PHE A 58 5.01 34.24 27.44
CA PHE A 58 4.89 33.29 28.54
C PHE A 58 5.91 33.62 29.63
N GLY A 59 5.50 34.35 30.66
CA GLY A 59 6.42 34.83 31.71
C GLY A 59 7.12 33.73 32.53
N LYS A 60 6.63 32.48 32.47
CA LYS A 60 7.12 31.34 33.25
C LYS A 60 7.63 30.17 32.40
N CYS A 61 7.65 30.27 31.07
CA CYS A 61 8.07 29.15 30.25
C CYS A 61 9.58 28.87 30.35
N ARG A 62 9.94 27.61 30.12
CA ARG A 62 11.30 27.18 29.74
C ARG A 62 11.30 26.92 28.24
N LEU A 63 12.33 27.38 27.55
CA LEU A 63 12.46 27.26 26.10
C LEU A 63 13.70 26.44 25.75
N THR A 64 13.51 25.34 25.01
CA THR A 64 14.59 24.58 24.40
C THR A 64 14.65 24.93 22.91
N CYS A 65 15.77 25.51 22.48
CA CYS A 65 16.03 25.92 21.10
C CYS A 65 16.98 24.93 20.42
N ILE A 66 16.62 24.47 19.22
CA ILE A 66 17.44 23.60 18.38
C ILE A 66 17.75 24.33 17.08
N ASP A 67 19.03 24.55 16.80
CA ASP A 67 19.48 25.12 15.53
C ASP A 67 20.91 24.64 15.20
N THR A 68 21.27 24.63 13.92
CA THR A 68 22.66 24.43 13.50
C THR A 68 23.45 25.74 13.42
N PHE A 69 22.73 26.86 13.32
CA PHE A 69 23.16 28.20 12.94
C PHE A 69 23.88 28.28 11.58
N GLY A 70 23.75 27.24 10.76
CA GLY A 70 24.36 27.15 9.43
C GLY A 70 23.48 27.71 8.30
N GLY A 71 22.19 27.88 8.56
CA GLY A 71 21.18 28.29 7.57
C GLY A 71 20.85 27.24 6.50
N SER A 72 19.74 27.46 5.80
CA SER A 72 19.23 26.58 4.73
C SER A 72 19.79 26.95 3.33
N PRO A 73 19.70 26.07 2.30
CA PRO A 73 20.29 26.30 0.96
C PRO A 73 19.98 27.65 0.31
N GLU A 74 18.77 28.19 0.50
CA GLU A 74 18.33 29.51 0.02
C GLU A 74 19.13 30.69 0.61
N HIS A 75 19.69 30.51 1.81
CA HIS A 75 20.53 31.50 2.47
C HIS A 75 21.96 31.48 1.94
N THR A 76 22.41 30.35 1.40
CA THR A 76 23.75 30.20 0.81
C THR A 76 23.80 30.61 -0.67
N GLN A 77 22.68 30.51 -1.40
CA GLN A 77 22.60 30.81 -2.83
C GLN A 77 22.50 32.31 -3.17
N ARG A 78 22.09 33.16 -2.23
CA ARG A 78 21.99 34.61 -2.44
C ARG A 78 23.10 35.36 -1.72
N ARG A 79 23.94 36.07 -2.48
CA ARG A 79 25.09 36.88 -1.99
C ARG A 79 24.73 37.92 -0.91
N LYS A 80 23.46 38.28 -0.76
CA LYS A 80 22.95 39.19 0.29
C LYS A 80 22.98 38.57 1.69
N TRP A 81 22.85 37.24 1.80
CA TRP A 81 22.67 36.53 3.08
C TRP A 81 23.93 35.73 3.49
N SER A 82 24.84 35.44 2.56
CA SER A 82 26.11 34.74 2.84
C SER A 82 26.97 35.43 3.89
N ASP A 83 27.03 36.76 3.87
CA ASP A 83 27.84 37.56 4.82
C ASP A 83 27.16 37.68 6.20
N GLN A 84 25.84 37.45 6.27
CA GLN A 84 25.07 37.56 7.50
C GLN A 84 25.06 36.24 8.30
N LEU A 85 25.19 35.10 7.63
CA LEU A 85 25.18 33.75 8.23
C LEU A 85 26.27 33.56 9.30
N ALA A 86 27.47 34.10 9.08
CA ALA A 86 28.61 33.95 9.99
C ALA A 86 28.37 34.52 11.42
N HIS A 87 27.35 35.35 11.60
CA HIS A 87 27.07 36.05 12.84
C HIS A 87 25.68 35.73 13.44
N VAL A 88 24.93 34.78 12.86
CA VAL A 88 23.57 34.44 13.31
C VAL A 88 23.58 33.92 14.75
N GLU A 89 24.42 32.94 15.06
CA GLU A 89 24.60 32.39 16.42
C GLU A 89 24.97 33.49 17.44
N GLN A 90 25.92 34.37 17.08
CA GLN A 90 26.33 35.47 17.95
C GLN A 90 25.17 36.47 18.22
N ARG A 91 24.32 36.72 17.22
CA ARG A 91 23.14 37.58 17.38
C ARG A 91 22.07 36.89 18.22
N PHE A 92 21.82 35.60 18.00
CA PHE A 92 20.93 34.77 18.82
C PHE A 92 21.31 34.82 20.30
N ASP A 93 22.57 34.49 20.63
CA ASP A 93 23.08 34.49 22.01
C ASP A 93 22.93 35.86 22.65
N LYS A 94 23.31 36.93 21.93
CA LYS A 94 23.18 38.31 22.42
C LYS A 94 21.72 38.71 22.66
N ASN A 95 20.82 38.31 21.77
CA ASN A 95 19.40 38.67 21.85
C ASN A 95 18.72 38.00 23.05
N LEU A 96 19.12 36.78 23.37
CA LEU A 96 18.49 35.94 24.39
C LEU A 96 19.21 35.92 25.74
N ALA A 97 20.41 36.48 25.86
CA ALA A 97 21.22 36.50 27.08
C ALA A 97 20.47 36.94 28.36
N ALA A 98 19.48 37.84 28.24
CA ALA A 98 18.72 38.36 29.38
C ALA A 98 17.80 37.33 30.06
N PHE A 99 17.50 36.19 29.40
CA PHE A 99 16.57 35.19 29.91
C PHE A 99 17.25 34.04 30.67
N GLY A 100 18.58 33.94 30.60
CA GLY A 100 19.41 33.07 31.45
C GLY A 100 18.92 31.60 31.48
N GLU A 101 18.70 31.08 32.68
CA GLU A 101 18.32 29.68 32.95
C GLU A 101 16.96 29.24 32.36
N ARG A 102 16.19 30.17 31.78
CA ARG A 102 14.94 29.84 31.08
C ARG A 102 15.19 29.26 29.68
N ILE A 103 16.43 29.26 29.20
CA ILE A 103 16.78 28.81 27.85
C ILE A 103 17.77 27.66 27.90
N GLU A 104 17.48 26.63 27.12
CA GLU A 104 18.41 25.56 26.75
C GLU A 104 18.68 25.67 25.24
N THR A 105 19.95 25.74 24.82
CA THR A 105 20.31 25.80 23.40
C THR A 105 21.05 24.53 23.00
N ILE A 106 20.55 23.84 21.97
CA ILE A 106 21.12 22.61 21.43
C ILE A 106 21.58 22.88 20.02
N LYS A 107 22.90 23.08 19.85
CA LYS A 107 23.50 23.25 18.53
C LYS A 107 23.68 21.91 17.83
N SER A 108 22.72 21.53 16.99
CA SER A 108 22.66 20.22 16.34
C SER A 108 21.66 20.23 15.19
N PRO A 109 21.80 19.36 14.18
CA PRO A 109 20.68 18.99 13.32
C PRO A 109 19.49 18.51 14.18
N SER A 110 18.28 18.89 13.78
CA SER A 110 17.04 18.63 14.51
C SER A 110 16.81 17.14 14.78
N SER A 111 16.99 16.29 13.77
CA SER A 111 16.86 14.83 13.88
C SER A 111 17.69 14.22 15.01
N GLN A 112 18.94 14.68 15.19
CA GLN A 112 19.82 14.19 16.25
C GLN A 112 19.43 14.74 17.62
N ALA A 113 19.07 16.02 17.69
CA ALA A 113 18.64 16.66 18.94
C ALA A 113 17.34 16.04 19.46
N LEU A 114 16.34 15.89 18.58
CA LEU A 114 15.05 15.29 18.92
C LEU A 114 15.20 13.83 19.36
N ALA A 115 16.04 13.03 18.68
CA ALA A 115 16.31 11.66 19.09
C ALA A 115 16.91 11.57 20.52
N ARG A 116 17.79 12.51 20.88
CA ARG A 116 18.32 12.60 22.25
C ARG A 116 17.23 13.00 23.25
N LEU A 117 16.45 14.05 22.94
CA LEU A 117 15.36 14.51 23.81
C LEU A 117 14.30 13.43 24.06
N ILE A 118 13.98 12.61 23.06
CA ILE A 118 13.11 11.44 23.20
C ILE A 118 13.72 10.42 24.18
N THR A 119 15.01 10.14 24.02
CA THR A 119 15.75 9.21 24.89
C THR A 119 15.82 9.71 26.33
N ASP A 120 15.91 11.02 26.52
CA ASP A 120 15.88 11.69 27.81
C ASP A 120 14.44 11.86 28.36
N GLU A 121 13.44 11.27 27.70
CA GLU A 121 12.03 11.30 28.05
C GLU A 121 11.46 12.72 28.24
N ARG A 122 11.99 13.70 27.50
CA ARG A 122 11.52 15.09 27.54
C ARG A 122 10.08 15.21 27.05
N ARG A 123 9.38 16.22 27.58
CA ARG A 123 7.99 16.54 27.25
C ARG A 123 7.81 18.03 27.07
N PHE A 124 6.89 18.41 26.19
CA PHE A 124 6.68 19.80 25.81
C PHE A 124 5.18 20.10 25.66
N ASP A 125 4.80 21.28 26.13
CA ASP A 125 3.46 21.85 26.05
C ASP A 125 3.19 22.56 24.72
N LEU A 126 4.26 23.08 24.11
CA LEU A 126 4.24 23.84 22.86
C LEU A 126 5.48 23.49 22.05
N VAL A 127 5.28 23.18 20.77
CA VAL A 127 6.36 22.95 19.81
C VAL A 127 6.19 23.89 18.63
N TYR A 128 7.26 24.57 18.23
CA TYR A 128 7.35 25.38 17.02
C TYR A 128 8.39 24.80 16.07
N VAL A 129 8.00 24.56 14.83
CA VAL A 129 8.81 23.89 13.79
C VAL A 129 9.02 24.85 12.62
N ASP A 130 10.25 25.35 12.49
CA ASP A 130 10.72 26.30 11.46
C ASP A 130 12.20 26.02 11.09
N GLY A 131 12.57 24.74 11.01
CA GLY A 131 13.96 24.28 10.83
C GLY A 131 14.40 24.21 9.36
N SER A 132 14.46 22.99 8.82
CA SER A 132 14.70 22.78 7.40
C SER A 132 13.40 22.94 6.62
N HIS A 133 13.45 23.53 5.42
CA HIS A 133 12.27 23.67 4.57
C HIS A 133 12.10 22.51 3.57
N HIS A 134 12.92 21.47 3.68
CA HIS A 134 12.74 20.26 2.88
C HIS A 134 11.65 19.36 3.47
N SER A 135 10.72 18.91 2.62
CA SER A 135 9.58 18.07 3.00
C SER A 135 9.95 16.90 3.95
N ALA A 136 11.03 16.18 3.65
CA ALA A 136 11.44 15.01 4.43
C ALA A 136 11.92 15.38 5.85
N ASP A 137 12.63 16.51 5.97
CA ASP A 137 13.14 16.98 7.25
C ASP A 137 11.99 17.49 8.14
N VAL A 138 11.06 18.28 7.56
CA VAL A 138 9.86 18.76 8.27
C VAL A 138 9.00 17.59 8.75
N GLN A 139 8.82 16.56 7.93
CA GLN A 139 8.11 15.35 8.33
C GLN A 139 8.84 14.62 9.47
N SER A 140 10.16 14.50 9.40
CA SER A 140 10.98 13.91 10.46
C SER A 140 10.84 14.68 11.77
N ASP A 141 10.91 16.01 11.73
CA ASP A 141 10.75 16.85 12.91
C ASP A 141 9.37 16.69 13.54
N ALA A 142 8.32 16.70 12.71
CA ALA A 142 6.94 16.47 13.15
C ALA A 142 6.77 15.10 13.83
N VAL A 143 7.29 14.03 13.22
CA VAL A 143 7.19 12.67 13.74
C VAL A 143 7.99 12.49 15.03
N LEU A 144 9.19 13.06 15.11
CA LEU A 144 10.05 12.94 16.29
C LEU A 144 9.56 13.80 17.46
N CYS A 145 8.97 14.97 17.21
CA CYS A 145 8.43 15.79 18.30
C CYS A 145 7.11 15.24 18.85
N TRP A 146 6.27 14.61 18.03
CA TRP A 146 4.90 14.20 18.40
C TRP A 146 4.77 13.33 19.67
N PRO A 147 5.64 12.34 19.93
CA PRO A 147 5.62 11.58 21.17
C PRO A 147 5.97 12.41 22.42
N MET A 148 6.70 13.52 22.24
CA MET A 148 7.09 14.43 23.32
C MET A 148 6.04 15.52 23.59
N VAL A 149 5.06 15.71 22.70
CA VAL A 149 3.96 16.67 22.91
C VAL A 149 2.99 16.10 23.93
N GLU A 150 2.70 16.86 24.99
CA GLU A 150 1.71 16.48 26.01
C GLU A 150 0.27 16.49 25.45
N ASP A 151 -0.64 15.76 26.11
CA ASP A 151 -2.06 15.82 25.77
C ASP A 151 -2.60 17.25 26.00
N GLY A 152 -3.28 17.82 25.00
CA GLY A 152 -3.65 19.24 25.00
C GLY A 152 -2.52 20.20 24.60
N GLY A 153 -1.31 19.69 24.37
CA GLY A 153 -0.18 20.43 23.84
C GLY A 153 -0.39 20.89 22.40
N ILE A 154 0.30 21.97 22.01
CA ILE A 154 0.11 22.64 20.72
C ILE A 154 1.37 22.49 19.87
N VAL A 155 1.20 22.28 18.57
CA VAL A 155 2.28 22.29 17.58
C VAL A 155 1.98 23.34 16.53
N ILE A 156 2.97 24.20 16.26
CA ILE A 156 2.94 25.24 15.22
C ILE A 156 3.96 24.83 14.15
N PHE A 157 3.49 24.57 12.94
CA PHE A 157 4.33 24.35 11.76
C PHE A 157 4.38 25.62 10.94
N ASP A 158 5.58 26.16 10.72
CA ASP A 158 5.79 27.31 9.86
C ASP A 158 5.90 26.92 8.38
N ASP A 159 5.86 27.92 7.50
CA ASP A 159 6.12 27.77 6.06
C ASP A 159 5.20 26.77 5.32
N TYR A 160 3.99 26.55 5.82
CA TYR A 160 3.05 25.59 5.24
C TYR A 160 2.66 25.91 3.78
N GLU A 161 2.55 27.20 3.44
CA GLU A 161 2.27 27.66 2.07
C GLU A 161 3.53 28.17 1.34
N TRP A 162 4.73 27.84 1.84
CA TRP A 162 5.99 28.31 1.26
C TRP A 162 6.32 27.58 -0.05
N THR A 163 6.65 28.35 -1.10
CA THR A 163 6.76 27.85 -2.49
C THR A 163 8.14 28.02 -3.13
N PHE A 164 9.20 28.20 -2.33
CA PHE A 164 10.55 28.44 -2.84
C PHE A 164 11.09 27.30 -3.73
N PHE A 165 10.88 26.04 -3.35
CA PHE A 165 11.29 24.90 -4.17
C PHE A 165 10.38 24.73 -5.40
N ALA A 166 10.99 24.55 -6.58
CA ALA A 166 10.27 24.34 -7.83
C ALA A 166 9.47 23.03 -7.80
N SER A 167 10.05 21.98 -7.21
CA SER A 167 9.40 20.70 -7.03
C SER A 167 8.47 20.74 -5.82
N LYS A 168 7.22 20.32 -6.02
CA LYS A 168 6.23 20.30 -4.96
C LYS A 168 6.49 19.22 -3.91
N VAL A 169 7.22 18.17 -4.28
CA VAL A 169 7.61 17.10 -3.36
C VAL A 169 8.73 17.51 -2.39
N GLU A 170 9.41 18.62 -2.66
CA GLU A 170 10.48 19.12 -1.78
C GLU A 170 9.94 20.14 -0.76
N ARG A 171 8.69 20.61 -0.89
CA ARG A 171 8.13 21.71 -0.09
C ARG A 171 7.66 21.24 1.30
N PRO A 172 7.71 22.11 2.33
CA PRO A 172 7.26 21.77 3.69
C PRO A 172 5.85 21.20 3.76
N LYS A 173 4.94 21.74 2.92
CA LYS A 173 3.54 21.34 2.82
C LYS A 173 3.33 19.83 2.74
N LEU A 174 4.11 19.14 1.91
CA LEU A 174 3.96 17.69 1.74
C LEU A 174 4.33 16.92 3.02
N GLY A 175 5.39 17.34 3.70
CA GLY A 175 5.84 16.72 4.95
C GLY A 175 4.81 16.91 6.07
N ILE A 176 4.26 18.13 6.19
CA ILE A 176 3.21 18.48 7.15
C ILE A 176 1.93 17.69 6.82
N ASP A 177 1.45 17.70 5.57
CA ASP A 177 0.24 16.99 5.17
C ASP A 177 0.35 15.47 5.39
N SER A 178 1.53 14.89 5.12
CA SER A 178 1.80 13.48 5.36
C SER A 178 1.71 13.14 6.86
N PHE A 179 2.31 13.98 7.72
CA PHE A 179 2.21 13.84 9.16
C PHE A 179 0.76 13.96 9.66
N LEU A 180 0.03 14.99 9.21
CA LEU A 180 -1.37 15.24 9.59
C LEU A 180 -2.31 14.11 9.13
N SER A 181 -2.06 13.51 7.98
CA SER A 181 -2.85 12.39 7.46
C SER A 181 -2.71 11.14 8.33
N VAL A 182 -1.48 10.81 8.76
CA VAL A 182 -1.20 9.65 9.61
C VAL A 182 -1.79 9.80 11.01
N HIS A 183 -1.84 11.03 11.53
CA HIS A 183 -2.35 11.34 12.88
C HIS A 183 -3.80 11.85 12.88
N ALA A 184 -4.54 11.65 11.78
CA ALA A 184 -5.92 12.07 11.67
C ALA A 184 -6.77 11.51 12.83
N GLY A 185 -7.50 12.41 13.50
CA GLY A 185 -8.30 12.07 14.69
C GLY A 185 -7.54 12.13 16.02
N GLN A 186 -6.21 12.31 16.03
CA GLN A 186 -5.40 12.49 17.25
C GLN A 186 -5.11 13.95 17.58
N TYR A 187 -5.56 14.88 16.74
CA TYR A 187 -5.38 16.31 16.94
C TYR A 187 -6.64 17.09 16.55
N ARG A 188 -6.74 18.31 17.07
CA ARG A 188 -7.68 19.35 16.65
C ARG A 188 -6.91 20.43 15.90
N GLU A 189 -7.33 20.75 14.69
CA GLU A 189 -6.79 21.89 13.95
C GLU A 189 -7.29 23.20 14.59
N LEU A 190 -6.37 24.07 14.96
CA LEU A 190 -6.66 25.39 15.52
C LEU A 190 -6.60 26.49 14.46
N TYR A 191 -5.71 26.34 13.47
CA TYR A 191 -5.53 27.30 12.39
C TYR A 191 -4.89 26.66 11.15
N ARG A 192 -5.25 27.17 9.97
CA ARG A 192 -4.67 26.82 8.67
C ARG A 192 -4.56 28.08 7.79
N GLY A 193 -3.34 28.36 7.36
CA GLY A 193 -2.97 29.48 6.50
C GLY A 193 -1.50 29.33 6.09
N GLU A 194 -0.73 30.41 6.13
CA GLU A 194 0.74 30.33 5.94
C GLU A 194 1.42 29.42 6.99
N GLN A 195 0.77 29.21 8.14
CA GLN A 195 1.14 28.23 9.16
C GLN A 195 0.01 27.19 9.36
N ILE A 196 0.37 26.03 9.91
CA ILE A 196 -0.57 25.06 10.46
C ILE A 196 -0.40 25.01 11.98
N ILE A 197 -1.49 25.14 12.72
CA ILE A 197 -1.48 25.04 14.19
C ILE A 197 -2.45 23.96 14.61
N ILE A 198 -1.95 22.96 15.35
CA ILE A 198 -2.73 21.82 15.83
C ILE A 198 -2.59 21.64 17.35
N GLN A 199 -3.61 21.06 17.97
CA GLN A 199 -3.61 20.67 19.38
C GLN A 199 -3.78 19.15 19.52
N LYS A 200 -2.94 18.50 20.30
CA LYS A 200 -3.01 17.05 20.56
C LYS A 200 -4.22 16.68 21.44
N ILE A 201 -4.92 15.59 21.09
CA ILE A 201 -6.07 15.08 21.82
C ILE A 201 -5.67 13.80 22.57
N GLY A 202 -5.87 13.78 23.89
CA GLY A 202 -5.55 12.63 24.75
C GLY A 202 -6.56 11.48 24.67
N VAL A 203 -6.11 10.26 25.01
CA VAL A 203 -6.87 8.99 24.85
C VAL A 203 -7.95 8.77 25.95
N GLY A 204 -8.32 9.79 26.74
CA GLY A 204 -9.17 9.64 27.93
C GLY A 204 -10.48 10.44 27.99
N GLY A 205 -10.81 11.28 27.00
CA GLY A 205 -11.98 12.17 27.04
C GLY A 205 -13.17 11.65 26.25
N ASN A 206 -14.00 10.80 26.86
CA ASN A 206 -15.23 10.30 26.25
C ASN A 206 -16.36 11.35 26.32
N GLU A 207 -16.31 12.35 25.45
CA GLU A 207 -17.48 13.15 25.06
C GLU A 207 -17.46 13.32 23.53
N ARG A 208 -18.43 12.72 22.84
CA ARG A 208 -18.68 13.00 21.43
C ARG A 208 -19.15 14.46 21.30
N PRO A 209 -18.46 15.33 20.55
CA PRO A 209 -19.05 16.60 20.13
C PRO A 209 -19.98 16.35 18.94
N ALA A 210 -21.09 17.09 18.93
CA ALA A 210 -22.10 17.07 17.89
C ALA A 210 -21.54 17.34 16.49
N VAL A 211 -22.15 16.65 15.51
CA VAL A 211 -22.00 16.90 14.07
C VAL A 211 -22.34 18.36 13.78
N SER A 212 -21.32 19.15 13.44
CA SER A 212 -21.48 20.48 12.84
C SER A 212 -20.40 20.70 11.79
N THR A 213 -20.87 20.77 10.54
CA THR A 213 -20.33 21.44 9.35
C THR A 213 -18.81 21.34 9.05
N ARG A 214 -18.47 20.49 8.07
CA ARG A 214 -17.18 20.53 7.37
C ARG A 214 -17.04 21.83 6.55
N PRO A 215 -15.91 22.55 6.59
CA PRO A 215 -15.51 23.43 5.51
C PRO A 215 -15.01 22.61 4.30
N SER A 216 -15.27 23.14 3.10
CA SER A 216 -14.89 22.58 1.81
C SER A 216 -13.40 22.19 1.69
N PRO A 217 -13.07 21.16 0.88
CA PRO A 217 -11.70 20.89 0.46
C PRO A 217 -11.24 21.94 -0.56
N LEU A 218 -10.01 22.45 -0.41
CA LEU A 218 -9.28 23.24 -1.42
C LEU A 218 -8.31 22.33 -2.21
N PRO A 219 -7.87 22.75 -3.41
CA PRO A 219 -8.04 21.98 -4.65
C PRO A 219 -6.88 21.03 -4.95
N ARG A 220 -7.22 19.93 -5.62
CA ARG A 220 -6.25 19.11 -6.35
C ARG A 220 -5.62 19.93 -7.47
N GLU A 221 -4.31 19.74 -7.63
CA GLU A 221 -3.53 20.35 -8.69
C GLU A 221 -4.10 20.02 -10.05
N GLU A 222 -4.21 21.07 -10.86
CA GLU A 222 -4.81 21.03 -12.18
C GLU A 222 -4.07 20.04 -13.11
N PRO A 223 -4.81 19.25 -13.90
CA PRO A 223 -4.25 18.66 -15.10
C PRO A 223 -3.85 19.82 -16.02
N VAL A 224 -2.67 19.69 -16.63
CA VAL A 224 -2.16 20.55 -17.72
C VAL A 224 -3.32 21.19 -18.48
N ASP A 225 -3.45 22.51 -18.34
CA ASP A 225 -4.56 23.33 -18.82
C ASP A 225 -4.83 23.05 -20.32
N ARG A 226 -5.68 22.07 -20.55
CA ARG A 226 -6.52 22.00 -21.74
C ARG A 226 -7.84 22.60 -21.28
N PRO A 227 -8.39 23.60 -21.99
CA PRO A 227 -9.71 24.13 -21.65
C PRO A 227 -10.69 22.96 -21.55
N GLN A 228 -11.24 22.72 -20.35
CA GLN A 228 -12.25 21.69 -20.12
C GLN A 228 -13.44 21.99 -21.04
N ALA A 229 -13.64 21.14 -22.03
CA ALA A 229 -14.77 21.29 -22.92
C ALA A 229 -16.06 21.02 -22.12
N GLU A 230 -17.16 21.70 -22.43
CA GLU A 230 -18.49 21.46 -21.82
C GLU A 230 -18.96 19.99 -21.91
N ASN A 231 -18.25 19.15 -22.68
CA ASN A 231 -18.57 17.75 -22.96
C ASN A 231 -17.63 16.74 -22.29
N ASP A 232 -16.75 17.14 -21.36
CA ASP A 232 -15.93 16.18 -20.60
C ASP A 232 -16.82 15.27 -19.74
N VAL A 233 -16.57 13.95 -19.78
CA VAL A 233 -17.42 12.95 -19.14
C VAL A 233 -16.66 12.11 -18.10
N GLU A 234 -17.38 11.62 -17.10
CA GLU A 234 -16.96 10.54 -16.19
C GLU A 234 -17.90 9.34 -16.34
N PHE A 235 -17.35 8.16 -16.62
CA PHE A 235 -18.11 6.91 -16.58
C PHE A 235 -18.22 6.41 -15.14
N VAL A 236 -19.43 6.03 -14.70
CA VAL A 236 -19.70 5.50 -13.36
C VAL A 236 -20.47 4.19 -13.47
N LEU A 237 -19.91 3.13 -12.89
CA LEU A 237 -20.48 1.78 -12.87
C LEU A 237 -20.18 1.08 -11.53
N ILE A 238 -20.80 -0.08 -11.31
CA ILE A 238 -20.60 -0.88 -10.09
C ILE A 238 -19.78 -2.14 -10.36
N ALA A 239 -18.84 -2.48 -9.47
CA ALA A 239 -18.22 -3.80 -9.46
C ALA A 239 -18.31 -4.45 -8.09
N GLU A 240 -18.65 -5.73 -8.10
CA GLU A 240 -18.76 -6.56 -6.92
C GLU A 240 -18.35 -7.99 -7.22
N ALA A 241 -18.04 -8.74 -6.16
CA ALA A 241 -17.67 -10.14 -6.21
C ALA A 241 -18.64 -11.00 -7.03
N GLY A 242 -18.09 -11.95 -7.78
CA GLY A 242 -18.86 -12.86 -8.64
C GLY A 242 -18.89 -12.40 -10.10
N ILE A 243 -19.98 -12.66 -10.82
CA ILE A 243 -20.06 -12.37 -12.26
C ILE A 243 -19.93 -10.86 -12.59
N LEU A 244 -20.31 -9.98 -11.66
CA LEU A 244 -20.21 -8.53 -11.82
C LEU A 244 -18.77 -8.04 -12.00
N GLU A 245 -17.77 -8.75 -11.46
CA GLU A 245 -16.36 -8.44 -11.69
C GLU A 245 -15.99 -8.57 -13.16
N ALA A 246 -16.33 -9.72 -13.76
CA ALA A 246 -16.02 -10.03 -15.15
C ALA A 246 -16.76 -9.08 -16.10
N GLN A 247 -18.00 -8.73 -15.76
CA GLN A 247 -18.83 -7.78 -16.50
C GLN A 247 -18.23 -6.36 -16.44
N ALA A 248 -17.87 -5.88 -15.25
CA ALA A 248 -17.25 -4.56 -15.08
C ALA A 248 -15.90 -4.44 -15.80
N LEU A 249 -15.06 -5.49 -15.76
CA LEU A 249 -13.80 -5.53 -16.52
C LEU A 249 -14.05 -5.46 -18.02
N LEU A 250 -14.98 -6.27 -18.55
CA LEU A 250 -15.31 -6.27 -19.97
C LEU A 250 -15.81 -4.90 -20.43
N LEU A 251 -16.68 -4.26 -19.65
CA LEU A 251 -17.17 -2.92 -19.94
C LEU A 251 -16.02 -1.89 -19.92
N CYS A 252 -15.16 -1.89 -18.91
CA CYS A 252 -14.01 -0.99 -18.84
C CYS A 252 -13.06 -1.17 -20.03
N GLU A 253 -12.75 -2.43 -20.39
CA GLU A 253 -11.94 -2.71 -21.59
C GLU A 253 -12.62 -2.21 -22.87
N SER A 254 -13.94 -2.38 -22.98
CA SER A 254 -14.69 -1.90 -24.16
C SER A 254 -14.70 -0.38 -24.28
N ILE A 255 -14.77 0.36 -23.15
CA ILE A 255 -14.65 1.82 -23.14
C ILE A 255 -13.28 2.22 -23.65
N ARG A 256 -12.21 1.59 -23.14
CA ARG A 256 -10.83 1.88 -23.58
C ARG A 256 -10.60 1.54 -25.05
N CYS A 257 -11.24 0.50 -25.58
CA CYS A 257 -11.02 0.04 -26.95
C CYS A 257 -11.89 0.78 -27.99
N PHE A 258 -13.15 1.06 -27.67
CA PHE A 258 -14.15 1.39 -28.68
C PHE A 258 -14.87 2.72 -28.47
N ALA A 259 -14.77 3.36 -27.30
CA ALA A 259 -15.47 4.62 -27.03
C ALA A 259 -14.83 5.86 -27.69
N GLY A 260 -13.91 5.66 -28.66
CA GLY A 260 -13.35 6.73 -29.49
C GLY A 260 -12.70 7.85 -28.67
N SER A 261 -13.15 9.09 -28.86
CA SER A 261 -12.67 10.25 -28.10
C SER A 261 -12.84 10.11 -26.58
N TYR A 262 -13.79 9.29 -26.12
CA TYR A 262 -14.04 9.03 -24.69
C TYR A 262 -13.18 7.90 -24.12
N SER A 263 -12.33 7.26 -24.93
CA SER A 263 -11.47 6.16 -24.49
C SER A 263 -10.52 6.52 -23.35
N GLN A 264 -10.19 7.81 -23.17
CA GLN A 264 -9.33 8.32 -22.10
C GLN A 264 -10.10 9.04 -20.98
N SER A 265 -11.44 9.10 -21.06
CA SER A 265 -12.24 9.72 -20.01
C SER A 265 -12.11 8.97 -18.68
N PRO A 266 -12.22 9.65 -17.53
CA PRO A 266 -12.25 9.01 -16.22
C PRO A 266 -13.33 7.92 -16.14
N ILE A 267 -12.97 6.80 -15.53
CA ILE A 267 -13.90 5.71 -15.20
C ILE A 267 -13.83 5.52 -13.69
N THR A 268 -14.97 5.64 -13.01
CA THR A 268 -15.13 5.35 -11.59
C THR A 268 -15.91 4.06 -11.42
N VAL A 269 -15.26 3.05 -10.86
CA VAL A 269 -15.89 1.79 -10.49
C VAL A 269 -16.19 1.82 -9.00
N VAL A 270 -17.48 1.93 -8.65
CA VAL A 270 -17.94 1.93 -7.27
C VAL A 270 -18.13 0.49 -6.81
N SER A 271 -17.47 0.11 -5.73
CA SER A 271 -17.85 -1.08 -4.98
C SER A 271 -18.64 -0.61 -3.76
N PRO A 272 -19.94 -0.91 -3.64
CA PRO A 272 -20.79 -0.33 -2.61
C PRO A 272 -20.88 -1.14 -1.31
N ARG A 273 -20.39 -2.39 -1.30
CA ARG A 273 -20.50 -3.31 -0.16
C ARG A 273 -19.16 -3.99 0.14
N SER A 274 -18.67 -3.83 1.37
CA SER A 274 -17.45 -4.50 1.87
C SER A 274 -17.53 -6.03 1.77
N SER A 275 -18.71 -6.62 2.02
CA SER A 275 -18.93 -8.07 1.92
C SER A 275 -18.91 -8.63 0.50
N ARG A 276 -18.86 -7.78 -0.52
CA ARG A 276 -18.87 -8.16 -1.94
C ARG A 276 -17.82 -7.40 -2.75
N ARG A 277 -16.67 -7.09 -2.16
CA ARG A 277 -15.56 -6.46 -2.89
C ARG A 277 -15.06 -7.37 -4.02
N PRO A 278 -14.78 -6.82 -5.22
CA PRO A 278 -14.09 -7.58 -6.26
C PRO A 278 -12.80 -8.22 -5.76
N SER A 279 -12.40 -9.31 -6.40
CA SER A 279 -11.12 -9.97 -6.13
C SER A 279 -9.93 -9.00 -6.32
N PRO A 280 -8.81 -9.19 -5.59
CA PRO A 280 -7.61 -8.37 -5.77
C PRO A 280 -7.13 -8.33 -7.23
N SER A 281 -7.19 -9.48 -7.93
CA SER A 281 -6.85 -9.54 -9.37
C SER A 281 -7.73 -8.65 -10.24
N THR A 282 -9.02 -8.52 -9.92
CA THR A 282 -9.91 -7.62 -10.62
C THR A 282 -9.56 -6.17 -10.32
N VAL A 283 -9.27 -5.83 -9.07
CA VAL A 283 -8.85 -4.47 -8.68
C VAL A 283 -7.54 -4.07 -9.39
N ASP A 284 -6.55 -4.95 -9.42
CA ASP A 284 -5.29 -4.73 -10.15
C ASP A 284 -5.54 -4.49 -11.65
N ARG A 285 -6.44 -5.27 -12.24
CA ARG A 285 -6.80 -5.12 -13.67
C ARG A 285 -7.54 -3.80 -13.94
N LEU A 286 -8.43 -3.37 -13.05
CA LEU A 286 -9.08 -2.06 -13.13
C LEU A 286 -8.04 -0.93 -13.05
N GLN A 287 -7.07 -1.02 -12.13
CA GLN A 287 -5.98 -0.05 -12.03
C GLN A 287 -5.13 0.02 -13.30
N GLN A 288 -4.81 -1.13 -13.92
CA GLN A 288 -4.10 -1.18 -15.21
C GLN A 288 -4.86 -0.50 -16.34
N LEU A 289 -6.20 -0.46 -16.27
CA LEU A 289 -7.06 0.24 -17.23
C LEU A 289 -7.25 1.73 -16.90
N GLY A 290 -6.55 2.25 -15.88
CA GLY A 290 -6.67 3.64 -15.43
C GLY A 290 -8.04 3.95 -14.85
N VAL A 291 -8.65 3.00 -14.13
CA VAL A 291 -9.94 3.14 -13.47
C VAL A 291 -9.74 3.60 -12.02
N ASP A 292 -10.53 4.58 -11.59
CA ASP A 292 -10.68 4.97 -10.18
C ASP A 292 -11.56 3.95 -9.46
N TYR A 293 -10.94 3.03 -8.73
CA TYR A 293 -11.63 2.04 -7.92
C TYR A 293 -12.03 2.64 -6.57
N LEU A 294 -13.33 2.69 -6.29
CA LEU A 294 -13.91 3.36 -5.14
C LEU A 294 -14.61 2.37 -4.21
N PRO A 295 -13.90 1.83 -3.18
CA PRO A 295 -14.49 0.95 -2.18
C PRO A 295 -15.17 1.78 -1.08
N ILE A 296 -16.48 1.98 -1.20
CA ILE A 296 -17.28 2.69 -0.20
C ILE A 296 -18.35 1.77 0.38
N GLU A 297 -18.81 2.06 1.59
CA GLU A 297 -19.96 1.37 2.19
C GLU A 297 -21.21 2.23 1.96
N ILE A 298 -22.14 1.71 1.16
CA ILE A 298 -23.39 2.40 0.83
C ILE A 298 -24.52 1.87 1.71
N ASP A 299 -25.10 2.76 2.50
CA ASP A 299 -26.32 2.49 3.25
C ASP A 299 -27.55 2.56 2.33
N SER A 300 -28.02 1.39 1.92
CA SER A 300 -29.14 1.21 1.00
C SER A 300 -30.46 1.14 1.77
N CYS A 301 -31.41 2.00 1.41
CA CYS A 301 -32.78 1.93 1.98
C CYS A 301 -33.57 0.68 1.54
N CYS A 302 -33.10 -0.04 0.52
CA CYS A 302 -33.72 -1.26 0.01
C CYS A 302 -32.64 -2.27 -0.42
N PRO A 303 -31.93 -2.92 0.52
CA PRO A 303 -30.77 -3.76 0.22
C PRO A 303 -31.10 -5.02 -0.59
N GLN A 304 -32.34 -5.51 -0.51
CA GLN A 304 -32.83 -6.65 -1.31
C GLN A 304 -32.98 -6.30 -2.80
N TYR A 305 -33.19 -5.02 -3.13
CA TYR A 305 -33.31 -4.55 -4.50
C TYR A 305 -31.94 -4.04 -4.98
N GLY A 306 -31.21 -4.88 -5.72
CA GLY A 306 -29.85 -4.59 -6.21
C GLY A 306 -29.65 -3.18 -6.81
N PRO A 307 -30.55 -2.68 -7.69
CA PRO A 307 -30.44 -1.34 -8.25
C PRO A 307 -30.47 -0.19 -7.23
N SER A 308 -30.91 -0.42 -5.99
CA SER A 308 -30.82 0.56 -4.90
C SER A 308 -29.38 1.02 -4.65
N TYR A 309 -28.42 0.10 -4.67
CA TYR A 309 -27.00 0.45 -4.49
C TYR A 309 -26.47 1.34 -5.61
N ARG A 310 -26.95 1.17 -6.85
CA ARG A 310 -26.63 2.03 -7.99
C ARG A 310 -27.12 3.45 -7.78
N ILE A 311 -28.36 3.64 -7.32
CA ILE A 311 -28.93 4.96 -7.05
C ILE A 311 -28.08 5.73 -6.03
N HIS A 312 -27.80 5.11 -4.88
CA HIS A 312 -27.02 5.73 -3.82
C HIS A 312 -25.56 5.99 -4.25
N SER A 313 -24.97 5.08 -5.03
CA SER A 313 -23.61 5.24 -5.58
C SER A 313 -23.51 6.41 -6.55
N LEU A 314 -24.52 6.61 -7.41
CA LEU A 314 -24.55 7.73 -8.35
C LEU A 314 -24.76 9.07 -7.67
N ALA A 315 -25.63 9.13 -6.65
CA ALA A 315 -25.78 10.34 -5.85
C ALA A 315 -24.49 10.68 -5.10
N TYR A 316 -23.75 9.67 -4.62
CA TYR A 316 -22.41 9.86 -4.05
C TYR A 316 -21.42 10.37 -5.11
N ALA A 317 -21.41 9.78 -6.29
CA ALA A 317 -20.55 10.22 -7.40
C ALA A 317 -20.85 11.66 -7.81
N GLU A 318 -22.12 12.06 -7.92
CA GLU A 318 -22.55 13.42 -8.28
C GLU A 318 -22.11 14.48 -7.26
N ARG A 319 -22.04 14.13 -5.97
CA ARG A 319 -21.54 15.00 -4.90
C ARG A 319 -20.02 15.24 -4.96
N ARG A 320 -19.27 14.39 -5.66
CA ARG A 320 -17.81 14.52 -5.80
C ARG A 320 -17.45 15.54 -6.88
N ALA A 321 -16.30 16.19 -6.70
CA ALA A 321 -15.67 16.92 -7.79
C ALA A 321 -15.29 15.95 -8.92
N GLY A 322 -15.58 16.32 -10.16
CA GLY A 322 -15.31 15.50 -11.35
C GLY A 322 -15.81 16.18 -12.63
N PRO A 323 -15.66 15.52 -13.79
CA PRO A 323 -16.13 16.01 -15.08
C PRO A 323 -17.59 16.49 -15.06
N PRO A 324 -17.95 17.48 -15.91
CA PRO A 324 -19.26 18.13 -15.89
C PRO A 324 -20.42 17.20 -16.26
N VAL A 325 -20.16 16.08 -16.94
CA VAL A 325 -21.17 15.09 -17.29
C VAL A 325 -20.82 13.73 -16.66
N ILE A 326 -21.81 13.08 -16.05
CA ILE A 326 -21.72 11.72 -15.53
C ILE A 326 -22.44 10.78 -16.50
N ILE A 327 -21.78 9.69 -16.87
CA ILE A 327 -22.32 8.59 -17.67
C ILE A 327 -22.50 7.38 -16.75
N GLN A 328 -23.74 7.15 -16.30
CA GLN A 328 -24.12 5.93 -15.60
C GLN A 328 -24.18 4.76 -16.59
N LEU A 329 -23.60 3.63 -16.18
CA LEU A 329 -23.67 2.37 -16.93
C LEU A 329 -24.04 1.19 -16.03
N ASP A 330 -24.83 0.27 -16.56
CA ASP A 330 -24.91 -1.09 -16.01
C ASP A 330 -23.69 -1.91 -16.46
N SER A 331 -23.14 -2.70 -15.55
CA SER A 331 -21.87 -3.42 -15.78
C SER A 331 -21.99 -4.53 -16.82
N ASP A 332 -23.21 -4.99 -17.12
CA ASP A 332 -23.52 -6.01 -18.13
C ASP A 332 -23.76 -5.41 -19.54
N ALA A 333 -22.94 -4.43 -19.90
CA ALA A 333 -22.97 -3.76 -21.20
C ALA A 333 -21.56 -3.57 -21.80
N ILE A 334 -21.48 -3.24 -23.09
CA ILE A 334 -20.22 -2.91 -23.78
C ILE A 334 -20.40 -1.77 -24.79
N PHE A 335 -19.33 -1.02 -25.03
CA PHE A 335 -19.19 -0.16 -26.20
C PHE A 335 -18.54 -0.91 -27.35
N ILE A 336 -19.00 -0.65 -28.57
CA ILE A 336 -18.43 -1.21 -29.80
C ILE A 336 -18.16 -0.14 -30.88
N ALA A 337 -18.53 1.12 -30.59
CA ALA A 337 -18.18 2.30 -31.37
C ALA A 337 -18.27 3.57 -30.49
N GLU A 338 -17.84 4.71 -31.02
CA GLU A 338 -17.85 5.99 -30.31
C GLU A 338 -19.29 6.47 -30.03
N PRO A 339 -19.65 6.74 -28.76
CA PRO A 339 -20.99 7.19 -28.41
C PRO A 339 -21.20 8.71 -28.55
N ASP A 340 -22.39 9.12 -28.99
CA ASP A 340 -22.87 10.50 -28.82
C ASP A 340 -23.48 10.70 -27.42
N PHE A 341 -22.76 11.40 -26.53
CA PHE A 341 -23.25 11.87 -25.22
C PHE A 341 -23.60 13.35 -25.19
N SER A 342 -23.68 14.02 -26.34
CA SER A 342 -24.01 15.44 -26.37
C SER A 342 -25.38 15.71 -25.77
N LEU A 343 -25.43 16.57 -24.75
CA LEU A 343 -26.67 16.90 -24.06
C LEU A 343 -27.40 18.09 -24.70
N GLY A 344 -26.67 18.95 -25.43
CA GLY A 344 -27.21 20.22 -25.93
C GLY A 344 -27.82 21.04 -24.79
N THR A 345 -29.04 21.53 -24.99
CA THR A 345 -29.80 22.28 -23.97
C THR A 345 -30.42 21.40 -22.90
N CYS A 346 -30.39 20.07 -23.04
CA CYS A 346 -30.94 19.15 -22.05
C CYS A 346 -30.03 19.00 -20.84
N SER A 347 -30.61 18.57 -19.72
CA SER A 347 -29.86 18.26 -18.49
C SER A 347 -29.38 16.82 -18.47
N ALA A 348 -30.06 15.92 -19.19
CA ALA A 348 -29.72 14.51 -19.29
C ALA A 348 -30.06 13.94 -20.66
N ALA A 349 -29.51 12.76 -20.96
CA ALA A 349 -29.87 11.94 -22.11
C ALA A 349 -29.99 10.47 -21.70
N ALA A 350 -31.03 9.79 -22.17
CA ALA A 350 -31.29 8.39 -21.85
C ALA A 350 -32.15 7.72 -22.94
N ARG A 351 -32.20 6.39 -22.92
CA ARG A 351 -33.20 5.63 -23.69
C ARG A 351 -34.48 5.47 -22.86
N PRO A 352 -35.67 5.47 -23.49
CA PRO A 352 -36.88 4.97 -22.83
C PRO A 352 -36.72 3.50 -22.43
N VAL A 353 -37.50 3.04 -21.45
CA VAL A 353 -37.58 1.62 -21.10
C VAL A 353 -37.93 0.74 -22.32
N ASP A 354 -37.44 -0.50 -22.33
CA ASP A 354 -37.55 -1.38 -23.49
C ASP A 354 -38.99 -1.80 -23.78
N SER A 355 -39.75 -2.14 -22.75
CA SER A 355 -41.16 -2.50 -22.82
C SER A 355 -41.96 -1.75 -21.76
N LYS A 356 -43.29 -1.85 -21.81
CA LYS A 356 -44.20 -1.13 -20.90
C LYS A 356 -43.86 -1.40 -19.43
N GLY A 357 -43.70 -2.67 -19.04
CA GLY A 357 -43.52 -3.06 -17.63
C GLY A 357 -44.58 -2.44 -16.72
N MET A 358 -44.12 -1.79 -15.65
CA MET A 358 -44.97 -1.06 -14.70
C MET A 358 -45.33 0.37 -15.12
N CYS A 359 -44.92 0.81 -16.31
CA CYS A 359 -45.24 2.15 -16.81
C CYS A 359 -46.75 2.27 -17.12
N THR A 360 -47.31 3.47 -16.99
CA THR A 360 -48.70 3.75 -17.37
C THR A 360 -48.79 4.30 -18.80
N THR A 361 -49.79 3.86 -19.56
CA THR A 361 -50.20 4.47 -20.85
C THR A 361 -51.17 5.64 -20.67
N GLY A 362 -51.59 5.93 -19.43
CA GLY A 362 -52.54 7.00 -19.10
C GLY A 362 -53.83 6.47 -18.45
N PRO A 363 -54.88 7.30 -18.38
CA PRO A 363 -56.16 6.93 -17.80
C PRO A 363 -56.71 5.61 -18.39
N GLY A 364 -57.08 4.67 -17.51
CA GLY A 364 -57.56 3.34 -17.90
C GLY A 364 -56.48 2.25 -17.89
N ASP A 365 -55.21 2.62 -17.76
CA ASP A 365 -54.12 1.66 -17.52
C ASP A 365 -54.15 1.13 -16.07
N PRO A 366 -53.94 -0.18 -15.84
CA PRO A 366 -53.86 -0.74 -14.49
C PRO A 366 -52.77 -0.10 -13.60
N PHE A 367 -51.70 0.43 -14.20
CA PHE A 367 -50.64 1.13 -13.47
C PHE A 367 -50.87 2.64 -13.30
N ASP A 368 -51.96 3.19 -13.86
CA ASP A 368 -52.24 4.63 -13.74
C ASP A 368 -52.41 5.10 -12.28
N PRO A 369 -53.19 4.42 -11.43
CA PRO A 369 -53.32 4.82 -10.02
C PRO A 369 -51.98 4.76 -9.28
N TYR A 370 -51.16 3.74 -9.58
CA TYR A 370 -49.82 3.59 -9.02
C TYR A 370 -48.93 4.78 -9.39
N TRP A 371 -48.88 5.16 -10.67
CA TRP A 371 -48.08 6.32 -11.12
C TRP A 371 -48.57 7.66 -10.58
N ARG A 372 -49.89 7.84 -10.41
CA ARG A 372 -50.43 9.04 -9.75
C ARG A 372 -49.96 9.14 -8.30
N GLN A 373 -49.90 8.01 -7.59
CA GLN A 373 -49.37 7.97 -6.23
C GLN A 373 -47.85 8.23 -6.20
N LEU A 374 -47.08 7.68 -7.15
CA LEU A 374 -45.65 8.00 -7.27
C LEU A 374 -45.42 9.51 -7.48
N CYS A 375 -46.22 10.14 -8.35
CA CYS A 375 -46.17 11.58 -8.61
C CYS A 375 -46.47 12.39 -7.35
N ALA A 376 -47.52 12.01 -6.61
CA ALA A 376 -47.88 12.68 -5.36
C ALA A 376 -46.75 12.62 -4.31
N LEU A 377 -46.10 11.46 -4.15
CA LEU A 377 -44.97 11.28 -3.23
C LEU A 377 -43.71 12.05 -3.68
N ALA A 378 -43.49 12.15 -5.00
CA ALA A 378 -42.38 12.89 -5.57
C ALA A 378 -42.61 14.42 -5.58
N GLY A 379 -43.85 14.88 -5.42
CA GLY A 379 -44.22 16.29 -5.58
C GLY A 379 -44.27 16.73 -7.05
N VAL A 380 -44.60 15.80 -7.95
CA VAL A 380 -44.69 16.03 -9.40
C VAL A 380 -46.16 16.08 -9.80
N ASP A 381 -46.54 17.05 -10.63
CA ASP A 381 -47.84 17.02 -11.30
C ASP A 381 -47.83 15.92 -12.36
N TYR A 382 -48.75 14.97 -12.23
CA TYR A 382 -48.88 13.83 -13.13
C TYR A 382 -49.05 14.27 -14.60
N GLU A 383 -49.71 15.41 -14.86
CA GLU A 383 -49.92 15.87 -16.24
C GLU A 383 -48.65 16.45 -16.88
N HIS A 384 -47.66 16.85 -16.07
CA HIS A 384 -46.35 17.30 -16.55
C HIS A 384 -45.39 16.15 -16.90
N LEU A 385 -45.77 14.89 -16.65
CA LEU A 385 -44.97 13.75 -17.10
C LEU A 385 -44.95 13.70 -18.65
N PRO A 386 -43.76 13.75 -19.28
CA PRO A 386 -43.66 13.63 -20.73
C PRO A 386 -44.13 12.26 -21.20
N ILE A 387 -44.50 12.15 -22.47
CA ILE A 387 -44.81 10.88 -23.12
C ILE A 387 -43.61 10.44 -23.93
N VAL A 388 -43.14 9.22 -23.69
CA VAL A 388 -42.05 8.58 -24.45
C VAL A 388 -42.54 7.29 -25.08
N ARG A 389 -41.88 6.87 -26.16
CA ARG A 389 -42.15 5.56 -26.78
C ARG A 389 -41.14 4.55 -26.28
N THR A 390 -41.63 3.40 -25.81
CA THR A 390 -40.78 2.29 -25.37
C THR A 390 -39.83 1.84 -26.49
N SER A 391 -38.66 1.35 -26.06
CA SER A 391 -37.48 1.16 -26.89
C SER A 391 -37.61 -0.02 -27.88
N VAL A 392 -38.37 -1.06 -27.52
CA VAL A 392 -38.57 -2.29 -28.31
C VAL A 392 -39.95 -2.33 -28.98
N ASN A 393 -41.04 -2.04 -28.24
CA ASN A 393 -42.41 -2.19 -28.76
C ASN A 393 -43.12 -0.87 -29.15
N GLY A 394 -42.45 0.28 -29.03
CA GLY A 394 -42.93 1.57 -29.54
C GLY A 394 -44.19 2.14 -28.87
N LEU A 395 -44.60 1.56 -27.74
CA LEU A 395 -45.79 1.94 -26.99
C LEU A 395 -45.58 3.30 -26.30
N ALA A 396 -46.57 4.19 -26.41
CA ALA A 396 -46.55 5.48 -25.74
C ALA A 396 -46.85 5.30 -24.24
N VAL A 397 -45.91 5.67 -23.38
CA VAL A 397 -46.02 5.59 -21.91
C VAL A 397 -45.61 6.92 -21.28
N ARG A 398 -46.10 7.20 -20.07
CA ARG A 398 -45.57 8.31 -19.27
C ARG A 398 -44.10 8.05 -18.96
N ALA A 399 -43.28 9.10 -19.01
CA ALA A 399 -41.84 9.02 -19.12
C ALA A 399 -41.23 8.11 -18.06
N SER A 400 -40.60 7.04 -18.54
CA SER A 400 -39.78 6.11 -17.79
C SER A 400 -38.54 5.79 -18.61
N TYR A 401 -37.37 6.09 -18.06
CA TYR A 401 -36.09 5.93 -18.76
C TYR A 401 -35.34 4.69 -18.26
N ASN A 402 -34.66 4.01 -19.17
CA ASN A 402 -33.87 2.83 -18.88
C ASN A 402 -32.64 3.20 -18.04
N GLY A 403 -32.34 2.38 -17.03
CA GLY A 403 -31.20 2.57 -16.11
C GLY A 403 -29.87 1.99 -16.62
N GLY A 404 -29.83 1.34 -17.78
CA GLY A 404 -28.61 0.75 -18.33
C GLY A 404 -27.61 1.78 -18.89
N LEU A 405 -28.11 2.95 -19.32
CA LEU A 405 -27.27 4.05 -19.80
C LEU A 405 -27.98 5.40 -19.59
N ILE A 406 -27.39 6.27 -18.78
CA ILE A 406 -27.86 7.65 -18.55
C ILE A 406 -26.67 8.59 -18.58
N ALA A 407 -26.74 9.64 -19.39
CA ALA A 407 -25.82 10.78 -19.34
C ALA A 407 -26.52 11.96 -18.64
N ALA A 408 -25.88 12.60 -17.67
CA ALA A 408 -26.47 13.76 -16.98
C ALA A 408 -25.43 14.80 -16.58
N LYS A 409 -25.81 16.09 -16.63
CA LYS A 409 -24.98 17.18 -16.12
C LYS A 409 -24.86 17.04 -14.61
N ARG A 410 -23.63 16.98 -14.09
CA ARG A 410 -23.36 16.91 -12.64
C ARG A 410 -24.02 18.06 -11.88
N ALA A 411 -23.97 19.27 -12.45
CA ALA A 411 -24.56 20.48 -11.87
C ALA A 411 -26.11 20.44 -11.79
N SER A 412 -26.78 19.48 -12.44
CA SER A 412 -28.24 19.35 -12.34
C SER A 412 -28.71 18.79 -11.00
N GLY A 413 -27.85 18.07 -10.26
CA GLY A 413 -28.25 17.41 -9.01
C GLY A 413 -29.29 16.30 -9.22
N LEU A 414 -29.35 15.75 -10.43
CA LEU A 414 -30.39 14.81 -10.86
C LEU A 414 -30.26 13.46 -10.14
N PHE A 415 -29.04 12.97 -9.91
CA PHE A 415 -28.84 11.70 -9.20
C PHE A 415 -29.12 11.81 -7.70
N GLN A 416 -28.76 12.92 -7.06
CA GLN A 416 -29.14 13.22 -5.68
C GLN A 416 -30.66 13.31 -5.51
N ARG A 417 -31.35 14.02 -6.40
CA ARG A 417 -32.81 14.09 -6.38
C ARG A 417 -33.46 12.73 -6.64
N THR A 418 -32.84 11.90 -7.48
CA THR A 418 -33.26 10.52 -7.72
C THR A 418 -33.16 9.69 -6.44
N GLU A 419 -32.05 9.82 -5.68
CA GLU A 419 -31.89 9.19 -4.36
C GLU A 419 -32.99 9.64 -3.38
N ASP A 420 -33.27 10.94 -3.29
CA ASP A 420 -34.28 11.49 -2.36
C ASP A 420 -35.70 11.02 -2.68
N ILE A 421 -36.06 10.98 -3.97
CA ILE A 421 -37.36 10.46 -4.40
C ILE A 421 -37.41 8.96 -4.15
N PHE A 422 -36.36 8.21 -4.51
CA PHE A 422 -36.32 6.77 -4.32
C PHE A 422 -36.51 6.38 -2.85
N ARG A 423 -35.83 7.03 -1.90
CA ARG A 423 -36.02 6.81 -0.45
C ARG A 423 -37.48 7.03 -0.03
N ARG A 424 -38.10 8.13 -0.45
CA ARG A 424 -39.54 8.41 -0.18
C ARG A 424 -40.47 7.32 -0.73
N LEU A 425 -40.18 6.80 -1.93
CA LEU A 425 -40.98 5.72 -2.52
C LEU A 425 -40.82 4.40 -1.75
N VAL A 426 -39.61 4.09 -1.30
CA VAL A 426 -39.33 2.91 -0.48
C VAL A 426 -39.97 3.02 0.90
N ASP A 427 -39.88 4.17 1.56
CA ASP A 427 -40.49 4.44 2.87
C ASP A 427 -42.02 4.32 2.80
N ALA A 428 -42.61 4.74 1.69
CA ALA A 428 -44.04 4.55 1.39
C ALA A 428 -44.41 3.14 0.91
N ASN A 429 -43.45 2.20 0.88
CA ASN A 429 -43.60 0.81 0.45
C ASN A 429 -44.20 0.67 -0.97
N MET A 430 -43.80 1.55 -1.90
CA MET A 430 -44.33 1.62 -3.26
C MET A 430 -43.81 0.47 -4.15
N LYS A 431 -44.46 -0.69 -4.05
CA LYS A 431 -44.17 -1.91 -4.84
C LYS A 431 -45.10 -1.99 -6.06
N PRO A 432 -44.60 -1.93 -7.31
CA PRO A 432 -45.46 -1.94 -8.50
C PRO A 432 -46.28 -3.24 -8.65
N TRP A 433 -45.74 -4.35 -8.19
CA TRP A 433 -46.28 -5.70 -8.42
C TRP A 433 -46.87 -6.33 -7.15
N ALA A 434 -47.39 -5.56 -6.21
CA ALA A 434 -47.85 -6.08 -4.92
C ALA A 434 -48.81 -7.29 -5.07
N GLY A 435 -48.33 -8.49 -4.73
CA GLY A 435 -49.06 -9.77 -4.85
C GLY A 435 -48.71 -10.63 -6.07
N ALA A 436 -47.90 -10.14 -7.00
CA ALA A 436 -47.30 -10.92 -8.09
C ALA A 436 -45.78 -10.99 -7.88
N GLU A 437 -45.19 -12.17 -8.05
CA GLU A 437 -43.74 -12.39 -7.92
C GLU A 437 -43.11 -12.53 -9.31
N PRO A 438 -42.89 -11.42 -10.05
CA PRO A 438 -42.33 -11.48 -11.39
C PRO A 438 -40.89 -12.01 -11.35
N VAL A 439 -40.61 -12.96 -12.23
CA VAL A 439 -39.27 -13.53 -12.40
C VAL A 439 -38.55 -12.74 -13.47
N TYR A 440 -37.36 -12.21 -13.18
CA TYR A 440 -36.54 -11.46 -14.12
C TYR A 440 -35.20 -12.15 -14.37
N ASN A 441 -34.83 -12.27 -15.64
CA ASN A 441 -33.49 -12.71 -16.03
C ASN A 441 -32.56 -11.49 -16.17
N THR A 442 -31.53 -11.42 -15.35
CA THR A 442 -30.61 -10.26 -15.25
C THR A 442 -29.17 -10.68 -15.60
N GLY A 443 -28.25 -9.72 -15.75
CA GLY A 443 -26.83 -10.03 -15.91
C GLY A 443 -26.24 -10.85 -14.76
N THR A 444 -26.84 -10.79 -13.57
CA THR A 444 -26.44 -11.55 -12.37
C THR A 444 -27.23 -12.84 -12.15
N GLY A 445 -28.05 -13.26 -13.12
CA GLY A 445 -28.89 -14.45 -13.04
C GLY A 445 -30.38 -14.15 -12.82
N ILE A 446 -31.13 -15.17 -12.42
CA ILE A 446 -32.59 -15.10 -12.28
C ILE A 446 -32.97 -14.56 -10.90
N LEU A 447 -33.77 -13.50 -10.86
CA LEU A 447 -34.29 -12.87 -9.65
C LEU A 447 -35.80 -13.12 -9.51
N GLN A 448 -36.26 -13.32 -8.27
CA GLN A 448 -37.67 -13.50 -7.91
C GLN A 448 -37.93 -13.04 -6.46
N GLY A 449 -39.20 -12.95 -6.07
CA GLY A 449 -39.61 -12.59 -4.70
C GLY A 449 -39.20 -11.18 -4.32
N ASP A 450 -38.71 -11.00 -3.09
CA ASP A 450 -38.35 -9.69 -2.50
C ASP A 450 -37.34 -8.89 -3.33
N ALA A 451 -36.43 -9.56 -4.06
CA ALA A 451 -35.44 -8.91 -4.92
C ALA A 451 -36.08 -8.19 -6.12
N THR A 452 -37.32 -8.54 -6.47
CA THR A 452 -38.07 -8.01 -7.61
C THR A 452 -39.28 -7.17 -7.20
N ALA A 453 -39.57 -7.08 -5.90
CA ALA A 453 -40.74 -6.37 -5.39
C ALA A 453 -40.75 -4.87 -5.75
N PHE A 454 -39.58 -4.26 -5.91
CA PHE A 454 -39.40 -2.86 -6.31
C PHE A 454 -38.94 -2.71 -7.76
N TRP A 455 -39.13 -3.74 -8.60
CA TRP A 455 -38.62 -3.73 -9.97
C TRP A 455 -39.25 -2.64 -10.82
N GLY A 456 -38.41 -1.74 -11.34
CA GLY A 456 -38.80 -0.56 -12.09
C GLY A 456 -38.80 0.73 -11.26
N THR A 457 -38.88 0.66 -9.93
CA THR A 457 -38.96 1.85 -9.06
C THR A 457 -37.74 2.78 -9.23
N SER A 458 -36.55 2.24 -9.53
CA SER A 458 -35.36 3.04 -9.86
C SER A 458 -35.53 3.90 -11.12
N GLN A 459 -36.17 3.37 -12.15
CA GLN A 459 -36.45 4.06 -13.42
C GLN A 459 -37.52 5.13 -13.24
N ALA A 460 -38.57 4.83 -12.46
CA ALA A 460 -39.58 5.82 -12.08
C ALA A 460 -38.98 6.96 -11.25
N ALA A 461 -38.15 6.66 -10.25
CA ALA A 461 -37.52 7.67 -9.39
C ALA A 461 -36.68 8.66 -10.20
N PHE A 462 -35.87 8.18 -11.16
CA PHE A 462 -35.09 9.03 -12.06
C PHE A 462 -36.00 9.93 -12.92
N SER A 463 -37.06 9.35 -13.47
CA SER A 463 -37.98 10.08 -14.36
C SER A 463 -38.75 11.17 -13.61
N LEU A 464 -39.17 10.88 -12.38
CA LEU A 464 -39.80 11.85 -11.48
C LEU A 464 -38.81 12.92 -11.03
N ALA A 465 -37.54 12.56 -10.77
CA ALA A 465 -36.50 13.52 -10.44
C ALA A 465 -36.25 14.50 -11.59
N ALA A 466 -36.24 14.03 -12.83
CA ALA A 466 -36.09 14.91 -13.99
C ALA A 466 -37.21 15.95 -14.05
N VAL A 467 -38.47 15.53 -13.91
CA VAL A 467 -39.62 16.45 -13.94
C VAL A 467 -39.65 17.38 -12.73
N ALA A 468 -39.40 16.86 -11.52
CA ALA A 468 -39.36 17.65 -10.29
C ALA A 468 -38.25 18.72 -10.31
N GLY A 469 -37.13 18.44 -11.00
CA GLY A 469 -36.04 19.39 -11.19
C GLY A 469 -36.21 20.32 -12.40
N ASN A 470 -37.33 20.25 -13.12
CA ASN A 470 -37.55 20.94 -14.40
C ASN A 470 -36.42 20.68 -15.41
N HIS A 471 -35.98 19.42 -15.49
CA HIS A 471 -34.90 18.96 -16.35
C HIS A 471 -35.46 18.23 -17.57
N SER A 472 -35.02 18.63 -18.76
CA SER A 472 -35.34 17.91 -19.99
C SER A 472 -34.36 16.77 -20.23
N VAL A 473 -34.89 15.65 -20.74
CA VAL A 473 -34.12 14.44 -21.08
C VAL A 473 -34.13 14.25 -22.59
N ARG A 474 -32.96 14.30 -23.22
CA ARG A 474 -32.78 13.98 -24.64
C ARG A 474 -32.89 12.47 -24.84
N LEU A 475 -33.63 12.03 -25.86
CA LEU A 475 -33.69 10.62 -26.20
C LEU A 475 -32.44 10.21 -26.97
N LEU A 476 -31.72 9.21 -26.45
CA LEU A 476 -30.59 8.61 -27.15
C LEU A 476 -31.06 7.76 -28.37
N PRO A 477 -30.28 7.68 -29.46
CA PRO A 477 -30.62 6.86 -30.61
C PRO A 477 -30.74 5.38 -30.28
N ALA A 478 -31.45 4.60 -31.10
CA ALA A 478 -31.61 3.15 -30.91
C ALA A 478 -30.29 2.34 -30.97
N THR A 479 -29.21 2.97 -31.43
CA THR A 479 -27.84 2.43 -31.45
C THR A 479 -27.19 2.39 -30.07
N HIS A 480 -27.76 3.10 -29.09
CA HIS A 480 -27.28 3.18 -27.71
C HIS A 480 -28.17 2.37 -26.78
N ASN A 481 -27.56 1.66 -25.82
CA ASN A 481 -28.26 0.80 -24.86
C ASN A 481 -29.17 -0.23 -25.56
N PHE A 482 -28.62 -0.86 -26.59
CA PHE A 482 -29.34 -1.83 -27.40
C PHE A 482 -29.58 -3.14 -26.60
N PRO A 483 -30.84 -3.54 -26.34
CA PRO A 483 -31.14 -4.69 -25.50
C PRO A 483 -30.98 -6.00 -26.28
N LEU A 484 -29.79 -6.63 -26.19
CA LEU A 484 -29.46 -7.84 -26.96
C LEU A 484 -30.42 -9.01 -26.69
N HIS A 485 -30.91 -9.12 -25.45
CA HIS A 485 -31.87 -10.15 -25.03
C HIS A 485 -33.23 -10.06 -25.73
N ASN A 486 -33.57 -8.91 -26.31
CA ASN A 486 -34.78 -8.68 -27.09
C ASN A 486 -34.45 -8.47 -28.58
N PHE A 487 -33.32 -9.00 -29.06
CA PHE A 487 -32.94 -8.88 -30.46
C PHE A 487 -34.03 -9.43 -31.39
N ASN A 488 -34.47 -8.59 -32.31
CA ASN A 488 -35.39 -8.96 -33.39
C ASN A 488 -34.84 -8.35 -34.70
N PRO A 489 -34.44 -9.17 -35.69
CA PRO A 489 -33.89 -8.69 -36.96
C PRO A 489 -34.80 -7.70 -37.70
N ALA A 490 -36.13 -7.77 -37.51
CA ALA A 490 -37.09 -6.91 -38.19
C ALA A 490 -37.15 -5.48 -37.63
N THR A 491 -36.75 -5.29 -36.37
CA THR A 491 -36.87 -4.01 -35.66
C THR A 491 -35.54 -3.50 -35.12
N ALA A 492 -34.47 -4.29 -35.21
CA ALA A 492 -33.14 -3.89 -34.78
C ALA A 492 -32.61 -2.74 -35.67
N PRO A 493 -31.85 -1.78 -35.08
CA PRO A 493 -31.12 -0.82 -35.88
C PRO A 493 -30.07 -1.53 -36.74
N ASP A 494 -29.58 -0.84 -37.78
CA ASP A 494 -28.47 -1.32 -38.60
C ASP A 494 -27.29 -1.77 -37.71
N PRO A 495 -26.90 -3.06 -37.73
CA PRO A 495 -25.81 -3.58 -36.92
C PRO A 495 -24.49 -2.81 -37.11
N ALA A 496 -24.25 -2.26 -38.30
CA ALA A 496 -23.05 -1.47 -38.60
C ALA A 496 -23.02 -0.12 -37.85
N ARG A 497 -24.15 0.31 -37.30
CA ARG A 497 -24.30 1.59 -36.57
C ARG A 497 -24.46 1.38 -35.06
N LEU A 498 -24.47 0.15 -34.56
CA LEU A 498 -24.58 -0.11 -33.13
C LEU A 498 -23.37 0.46 -32.38
N VAL A 499 -23.64 1.09 -31.23
CA VAL A 499 -22.63 1.81 -30.42
C VAL A 499 -22.48 1.15 -29.05
N HIS A 500 -23.59 0.86 -28.39
CA HIS A 500 -23.61 0.36 -27.02
C HIS A 500 -24.62 -0.77 -26.89
N ILE A 501 -24.17 -1.94 -26.45
CA ILE A 501 -24.96 -3.17 -26.35
C ILE A 501 -25.15 -3.51 -24.87
N HIS A 502 -26.41 -3.64 -24.45
CA HIS A 502 -26.79 -4.14 -23.13
C HIS A 502 -27.12 -5.64 -23.26
N TYR A 503 -26.21 -6.51 -22.81
CA TYR A 503 -26.26 -7.94 -23.10
C TYR A 503 -26.90 -8.80 -21.99
N HIS A 504 -27.15 -8.21 -20.81
CA HIS A 504 -27.68 -8.95 -19.65
C HIS A 504 -26.84 -10.20 -19.35
N GLY A 505 -27.45 -11.39 -19.31
CA GLY A 505 -26.76 -12.65 -19.03
C GLY A 505 -26.15 -13.35 -20.26
N LEU A 506 -26.33 -12.82 -21.48
CA LEU A 506 -26.03 -13.55 -22.73
C LEU A 506 -24.54 -13.81 -22.97
N PHE A 507 -23.66 -13.11 -22.26
CA PHE A 507 -22.21 -13.29 -22.34
C PHE A 507 -21.68 -14.26 -21.27
N ASN A 508 -22.51 -14.65 -20.30
CA ASN A 508 -22.14 -15.57 -19.24
C ASN A 508 -22.03 -17.00 -19.77
N GLU A 509 -21.21 -17.82 -19.10
CA GLU A 509 -21.08 -19.25 -19.41
C GLU A 509 -22.44 -19.96 -19.41
N GLY A 510 -22.68 -20.79 -20.43
CA GLY A 510 -23.95 -21.49 -20.66
C GLY A 510 -24.98 -20.75 -21.50
N SER A 511 -24.78 -19.46 -21.82
CA SER A 511 -25.76 -18.66 -22.58
C SER A 511 -25.47 -18.52 -24.08
N ALA A 512 -24.39 -19.14 -24.58
CA ALA A 512 -23.92 -18.96 -25.96
C ALA A 512 -24.97 -19.33 -27.02
N ALA A 513 -25.81 -20.35 -26.77
CA ALA A 513 -26.85 -20.78 -27.70
C ALA A 513 -28.02 -19.78 -27.85
N ALA A 514 -28.16 -18.84 -26.91
CA ALA A 514 -29.16 -17.79 -26.94
C ALA A 514 -28.58 -16.42 -27.31
N ASN A 515 -27.30 -16.36 -27.69
CA ASN A 515 -26.57 -15.12 -27.96
C ASN A 515 -26.51 -14.85 -29.48
N PRO A 516 -27.24 -13.83 -29.97
CA PRO A 516 -27.31 -13.51 -31.40
C PRO A 516 -25.96 -13.15 -32.04
N ILE A 517 -25.00 -12.68 -31.25
CA ILE A 517 -23.67 -12.32 -31.76
C ILE A 517 -22.83 -13.58 -31.98
N LEU A 518 -22.88 -14.53 -31.03
CA LEU A 518 -22.09 -15.76 -31.08
C LEU A 518 -22.66 -16.79 -32.06
N ASP A 519 -23.98 -16.86 -32.20
CA ASP A 519 -24.64 -17.72 -33.19
C ASP A 519 -24.59 -17.15 -34.63
N GLY A 520 -24.17 -15.89 -34.78
CA GLY A 520 -23.98 -15.20 -36.06
C GLY A 520 -25.23 -14.57 -36.66
N THR A 521 -26.37 -14.58 -35.95
CA THR A 521 -27.61 -13.93 -36.42
C THR A 521 -27.53 -12.40 -36.38
N LEU A 522 -26.73 -11.82 -35.48
CA LEU A 522 -26.37 -10.41 -35.42
C LEU A 522 -24.89 -10.24 -35.83
N ALA A 523 -24.66 -9.80 -37.06
CA ALA A 523 -23.31 -9.53 -37.56
C ALA A 523 -22.79 -8.17 -37.08
N LEU A 524 -21.71 -8.18 -36.30
CA LEU A 524 -21.01 -6.97 -35.86
C LEU A 524 -19.88 -6.59 -36.86
N PRO A 525 -19.42 -5.32 -36.86
CA PRO A 525 -18.26 -4.92 -37.65
C PRO A 525 -17.01 -5.75 -37.34
N ALA A 526 -16.12 -5.88 -38.33
CA ALA A 526 -14.92 -6.72 -38.25
C ALA A 526 -14.00 -6.33 -37.08
N GLY A 527 -13.44 -7.31 -36.37
CA GLY A 527 -12.56 -7.11 -35.22
C GLY A 527 -13.27 -7.14 -33.87
N ILE A 528 -14.55 -6.72 -33.80
CA ILE A 528 -15.32 -6.73 -32.54
C ILE A 528 -15.67 -8.16 -32.15
N ARG A 529 -16.03 -8.99 -33.12
CA ARG A 529 -16.35 -10.41 -32.88
C ARG A 529 -15.14 -11.15 -32.31
N GLU A 530 -13.98 -10.99 -32.94
CA GLU A 530 -12.73 -11.60 -32.50
C GLU A 530 -12.32 -11.11 -31.10
N TRP A 531 -12.52 -9.82 -30.83
CA TRP A 531 -12.28 -9.22 -29.51
C TRP A 531 -13.19 -9.83 -28.43
N LEU A 532 -14.46 -10.10 -28.75
CA LEU A 532 -15.42 -10.76 -27.86
C LEU A 532 -15.10 -12.24 -27.67
N GLU A 533 -14.82 -12.98 -28.74
CA GLU A 533 -14.49 -14.41 -28.68
C GLU A 533 -13.25 -14.69 -27.81
N ALA A 534 -12.29 -13.75 -27.76
CA ALA A 534 -11.13 -13.84 -26.89
C ALA A 534 -11.44 -13.66 -25.39
N ARG A 535 -12.62 -13.13 -25.04
CA ARG A 535 -13.03 -12.74 -23.67
C ARG A 535 -14.23 -13.52 -23.16
N LEU A 536 -14.96 -14.17 -24.05
CA LEU A 536 -16.17 -14.93 -23.74
C LEU A 536 -15.88 -16.44 -23.70
N PRO A 537 -16.64 -17.21 -22.90
CA PRO A 537 -17.71 -16.76 -22.02
C PRO A 537 -17.19 -16.06 -20.75
N LEU A 538 -17.98 -15.14 -20.21
CA LEU A 538 -17.74 -14.59 -18.88
C LEU A 538 -18.01 -15.67 -17.82
N ARG A 539 -17.08 -15.80 -16.87
CA ARG A 539 -17.14 -16.76 -15.78
C ARG A 539 -17.05 -16.04 -14.45
N GLU A 540 -17.72 -16.59 -13.44
CA GLU A 540 -17.42 -16.24 -12.07
C GLU A 540 -16.01 -16.74 -11.74
N ALA A 541 -15.17 -15.87 -11.16
CA ALA A 541 -13.88 -16.31 -10.63
C ALA A 541 -14.13 -17.42 -9.57
N PRO A 542 -13.27 -18.45 -9.48
CA PRO A 542 -13.50 -19.54 -8.56
C PRO A 542 -13.52 -19.02 -7.11
N ARG A 543 -14.63 -19.27 -6.41
CA ARG A 543 -14.62 -19.33 -4.94
C ARG A 543 -13.55 -20.33 -4.49
N PRO A 544 -12.91 -20.17 -3.31
CA PRO A 544 -12.15 -21.26 -2.71
C PRO A 544 -13.06 -22.50 -2.67
N ALA A 545 -12.62 -23.54 -3.38
CA ALA A 545 -13.49 -24.59 -3.88
C ALA A 545 -14.03 -25.50 -2.76
N ALA A 546 -15.35 -25.68 -2.72
CA ALA A 546 -15.92 -26.96 -2.29
C ALA A 546 -15.68 -28.00 -3.41
N SER A 547 -15.24 -29.19 -3.00
CA SER A 547 -14.79 -30.29 -3.86
C SER A 547 -15.91 -30.98 -4.64
N ILE A 548 -15.70 -31.25 -5.94
CA ILE A 548 -16.30 -32.41 -6.65
C ILE A 548 -15.29 -32.96 -7.69
N PRO A 549 -15.14 -34.29 -7.84
CA PRO A 549 -14.05 -34.92 -8.60
C PRO A 549 -14.43 -35.25 -10.06
N GLY A 550 -13.41 -35.35 -10.93
CA GLY A 550 -13.52 -36.17 -12.14
C GLY A 550 -12.98 -35.58 -13.43
N ARG A 551 -11.65 -35.46 -13.57
CA ARG A 551 -10.95 -35.72 -14.85
C ARG A 551 -9.46 -35.94 -14.58
N ALA A 552 -8.95 -37.11 -14.95
CA ALA A 552 -7.54 -37.46 -14.82
C ALA A 552 -6.67 -36.50 -15.67
N ARG A 553 -5.96 -35.58 -15.01
CA ARG A 553 -4.87 -34.80 -15.59
C ARG A 553 -3.57 -35.51 -15.22
N HIS A 554 -2.66 -35.67 -16.19
CA HIS A 554 -1.28 -36.00 -15.89
C HIS A 554 -0.75 -34.99 -14.84
N SER A 555 -0.29 -35.48 -13.68
CA SER A 555 0.05 -34.60 -12.55
C SER A 555 1.28 -33.76 -12.89
N ARG A 556 1.12 -32.44 -12.96
CA ARG A 556 2.26 -31.51 -13.01
C ARG A 556 3.17 -31.72 -11.79
N ARG A 557 4.48 -31.55 -11.99
CA ARG A 557 5.49 -31.70 -10.94
C ARG A 557 5.25 -30.65 -9.85
N LYS A 558 5.50 -30.99 -8.59
CA LYS A 558 5.35 -30.09 -7.45
C LYS A 558 6.69 -29.75 -6.81
N ALA A 559 6.88 -28.48 -6.45
CA ALA A 559 8.03 -28.00 -5.69
C ALA A 559 7.59 -27.46 -4.32
N ILE A 560 8.10 -28.05 -3.25
CA ILE A 560 7.86 -27.59 -1.88
C ILE A 560 8.87 -26.49 -1.54
N LEU A 561 8.39 -25.27 -1.41
CA LEU A 561 9.16 -24.14 -0.90
C LEU A 561 9.11 -24.13 0.64
N VAL A 562 10.25 -24.36 1.28
CA VAL A 562 10.38 -24.24 2.75
C VAL A 562 10.74 -22.79 3.08
N LEU A 563 9.75 -21.98 3.43
CA LEU A 563 9.87 -20.53 3.59
C LEU A 563 9.83 -20.12 5.07
N GLY A 564 10.98 -19.83 5.64
CA GLY A 564 11.07 -19.31 7.00
C GLY A 564 12.44 -18.71 7.30
N MET A 565 12.50 -17.84 8.30
CA MET A 565 13.75 -17.21 8.73
C MET A 565 14.77 -18.28 9.16
N HIS A 566 16.06 -17.99 8.98
CA HIS A 566 17.14 -18.80 9.55
C HIS A 566 16.85 -19.17 11.01
N ARG A 567 17.14 -20.41 11.40
CA ARG A 567 16.94 -20.93 12.78
C ARG A 567 15.47 -21.14 13.21
N SER A 568 14.50 -20.92 12.33
CA SER A 568 13.07 -21.17 12.60
C SER A 568 12.64 -22.65 12.46
N GLY A 569 13.59 -23.60 12.49
CA GLY A 569 13.27 -25.02 12.31
C GLY A 569 13.18 -25.49 10.85
N THR A 570 13.55 -24.66 9.87
CA THR A 570 13.53 -24.99 8.44
C THR A 570 14.32 -26.25 8.07
N SER A 571 15.42 -26.55 8.77
CA SER A 571 16.26 -27.73 8.49
C SER A 571 15.64 -29.02 9.01
N MET A 572 14.91 -28.95 10.13
CA MET A 572 14.16 -30.08 10.67
C MET A 572 13.04 -30.46 9.72
N LEU A 573 12.24 -29.47 9.30
CA LEU A 573 11.16 -29.68 8.34
C LEU A 573 11.68 -30.23 7.00
N ALA A 574 12.80 -29.70 6.47
CA ALA A 574 13.42 -30.22 5.26
C ALA A 574 13.87 -31.68 5.39
N GLY A 575 14.44 -32.07 6.54
CA GLY A 575 14.79 -33.47 6.81
C GLY A 575 13.57 -34.39 6.86
N THR A 576 12.47 -33.94 7.45
CA THR A 576 11.21 -34.69 7.48
C THR A 576 10.63 -34.87 6.08
N ILE A 577 10.60 -33.81 5.29
CA ILE A 577 10.11 -33.84 3.89
C ILE A 577 10.97 -34.77 3.02
N ALA A 578 12.29 -34.79 3.24
CA ALA A 578 13.19 -35.72 2.56
C ALA A 578 12.88 -37.19 2.92
N ALA A 579 12.68 -37.49 4.20
CA ALA A 579 12.33 -38.84 4.68
C ALA A 579 10.94 -39.30 4.20
N LEU A 580 10.02 -38.37 3.92
CA LEU A 580 8.72 -38.65 3.29
C LEU A 580 8.83 -38.88 1.77
N GLY A 581 10.03 -38.86 1.21
CA GLY A 581 10.31 -39.23 -0.19
C GLY A 581 10.34 -38.06 -1.18
N SER A 582 10.29 -36.80 -0.71
CA SER A 582 10.54 -35.65 -1.57
C SER A 582 12.02 -35.53 -1.92
N ALA A 583 12.34 -35.31 -3.20
CA ALA A 583 13.72 -35.33 -3.65
C ALA A 583 14.54 -34.14 -3.07
N PRO A 584 15.66 -34.39 -2.37
CA PRO A 584 16.58 -33.34 -1.91
C PRO A 584 17.45 -32.84 -3.08
N PRO A 585 18.15 -31.70 -2.91
CA PRO A 585 19.10 -31.24 -3.92
C PRO A 585 20.27 -32.21 -4.08
N LYS A 586 20.76 -32.41 -5.32
CA LYS A 586 21.92 -33.27 -5.61
C LYS A 586 23.21 -32.79 -4.94
N LYS A 587 23.37 -31.47 -4.77
CA LYS A 587 24.58 -30.86 -4.19
C LYS A 587 24.24 -30.02 -2.96
N PRO A 588 23.92 -30.65 -1.82
CA PRO A 588 23.63 -29.92 -0.60
C PRO A 588 24.87 -29.21 -0.05
N LEU A 589 24.67 -28.11 0.68
CA LEU A 589 25.73 -27.41 1.41
C LEU A 589 26.37 -28.31 2.48
N ARG A 590 27.70 -28.26 2.58
CA ARG A 590 28.49 -29.09 3.49
C ARG A 590 28.28 -28.69 4.96
N ALA A 591 28.45 -29.67 5.85
CA ALA A 591 28.46 -29.44 7.30
C ALA A 591 29.57 -28.47 7.72
N ASP A 592 29.31 -27.71 8.77
CA ASP A 592 30.25 -26.80 9.42
C ASP A 592 30.08 -26.82 10.95
N GLY A 593 30.83 -25.99 11.67
CA GLY A 593 30.75 -25.89 13.13
C GLY A 593 29.37 -25.45 13.67
N ASN A 594 28.54 -24.82 12.84
CA ASN A 594 27.21 -24.33 13.22
C ASN A 594 26.10 -25.36 12.93
N ASN A 595 26.34 -26.28 11.99
CA ASN A 595 25.48 -27.41 11.70
C ASN A 595 26.31 -28.65 11.31
N PRO A 596 26.69 -29.48 12.30
CA PRO A 596 27.56 -30.64 12.09
C PRO A 596 26.97 -31.74 11.18
N ARG A 597 25.64 -31.73 10.94
CA ARG A 597 24.94 -32.72 10.11
C ARG A 597 24.82 -32.32 8.64
N GLY A 598 25.27 -31.12 8.27
CA GLY A 598 25.09 -30.59 6.92
C GLY A 598 23.76 -29.87 6.74
N TYR A 599 23.61 -29.22 5.59
CA TYR A 599 22.48 -28.35 5.28
C TYR A 599 21.64 -28.97 4.16
N TRP A 600 20.36 -28.58 4.11
CA TRP A 600 19.42 -29.03 3.08
C TRP A 600 19.32 -28.05 1.90
N GLU A 601 20.00 -26.91 2.00
CA GLU A 601 20.19 -25.94 0.93
C GLU A 601 21.03 -26.50 -0.22
N SER A 602 20.61 -26.26 -1.47
CA SER A 602 21.47 -26.49 -2.64
C SER A 602 22.62 -25.47 -2.67
N ALA A 603 23.87 -25.94 -2.68
CA ALA A 603 25.06 -25.10 -2.74
C ALA A 603 25.09 -24.14 -3.97
N PRO A 604 24.86 -24.61 -5.22
CA PRO A 604 24.82 -23.71 -6.36
C PRO A 604 23.66 -22.70 -6.29
N LEU A 605 22.49 -23.10 -5.80
CA LEU A 605 21.35 -22.20 -5.66
C LEU A 605 21.61 -21.13 -4.59
N ASN A 606 22.23 -21.51 -3.48
CA ASN A 606 22.59 -20.58 -2.41
C ASN A 606 23.57 -19.49 -2.90
N SER A 607 24.58 -19.87 -3.68
CA SER A 607 25.49 -18.92 -4.32
C SER A 607 24.74 -17.97 -5.25
N ALA A 608 23.86 -18.51 -6.11
CA ALA A 608 23.08 -17.70 -7.04
C ALA A 608 22.13 -16.72 -6.32
N ASN A 609 21.51 -17.13 -5.21
CA ASN A 609 20.65 -16.29 -4.40
C ASN A 609 21.42 -15.14 -3.72
N ASN A 610 22.64 -15.40 -3.23
CA ASN A 610 23.50 -14.34 -2.68
C ASN A 610 23.92 -13.34 -3.76
N GLU A 611 24.27 -13.82 -4.95
CA GLU A 611 24.61 -12.95 -6.08
C GLU A 611 23.43 -12.09 -6.53
N LEU A 612 22.20 -12.66 -6.57
CA LEU A 612 20.97 -11.92 -6.86
C LEU A 612 20.75 -10.79 -5.86
N LEU A 613 20.82 -11.08 -4.55
CA LEU A 613 20.64 -10.09 -3.50
C LEU A 613 21.72 -9.00 -3.56
N ALA A 614 22.98 -9.37 -3.79
CA ALA A 614 24.07 -8.41 -3.93
C ALA A 614 23.88 -7.49 -5.14
N ALA A 615 23.41 -8.04 -6.26
CA ALA A 615 23.09 -7.26 -7.45
C ALA A 615 21.90 -6.29 -7.23
N ALA A 616 20.99 -6.63 -6.30
CA ALA A 616 19.91 -5.77 -5.82
C ALA A 616 20.35 -4.79 -4.70
N ALA A 617 21.66 -4.61 -4.49
CA ALA A 617 22.23 -3.80 -3.39
C ALA A 617 21.73 -4.20 -1.98
N SER A 618 21.41 -5.49 -1.80
CA SER A 618 20.86 -6.03 -0.56
C SER A 618 21.63 -7.28 -0.11
N SER A 619 21.17 -7.92 0.97
CA SER A 619 21.76 -9.12 1.54
C SER A 619 20.74 -9.88 2.39
N TRP A 620 21.04 -11.11 2.80
CA TRP A 620 20.15 -11.88 3.67
C TRP A 620 19.93 -11.24 5.06
N HIS A 621 20.88 -10.42 5.52
CA HIS A 621 20.80 -9.71 6.79
C HIS A 621 20.38 -8.24 6.61
N ASP A 622 19.75 -7.91 5.48
CA ASP A 622 19.05 -6.65 5.25
C ASP A 622 17.56 -6.86 5.53
N TRP A 623 16.99 -6.00 6.38
CA TRP A 623 15.58 -6.06 6.78
C TRP A 623 14.71 -5.07 5.97
N ARG A 624 15.30 -4.24 5.10
CA ARG A 624 14.58 -3.31 4.21
C ARG A 624 13.93 -4.05 3.05
N PRO A 625 12.81 -3.55 2.48
CA PRO A 625 12.17 -4.18 1.34
C PRO A 625 13.10 -4.24 0.12
N LEU A 626 12.95 -5.27 -0.72
CA LEU A 626 13.63 -5.32 -2.02
C LEU A 626 12.82 -4.52 -3.03
N ASP A 627 13.49 -3.78 -3.91
CA ASP A 627 12.83 -3.05 -4.99
C ASP A 627 12.15 -4.02 -5.98
N PRO A 628 10.81 -4.01 -6.08
CA PRO A 628 10.09 -4.88 -7.01
C PRO A 628 10.39 -4.57 -8.48
N GLN A 629 10.74 -3.32 -8.81
CA GLN A 629 11.07 -2.93 -10.19
C GLN A 629 12.43 -3.50 -10.59
N TRP A 630 13.41 -3.50 -9.67
CA TRP A 630 14.72 -4.10 -9.93
C TRP A 630 14.61 -5.61 -10.24
N LEU A 631 13.71 -6.35 -9.58
CA LEU A 631 13.46 -7.77 -9.85
C LEU A 631 12.92 -8.05 -11.27
N GLN A 632 12.39 -7.01 -11.94
CA GLN A 632 11.93 -7.07 -13.33
C GLN A 632 12.97 -6.53 -14.32
N SER A 633 14.15 -6.11 -13.83
CA SER A 633 15.20 -5.54 -14.66
C SER A 633 15.93 -6.57 -15.52
N PRO A 634 16.58 -6.15 -16.63
CA PRO A 634 17.48 -7.03 -17.40
C PRO A 634 18.62 -7.63 -16.57
N ALA A 635 19.03 -6.99 -15.47
CA ALA A 635 20.04 -7.53 -14.58
C ALA A 635 19.52 -8.76 -13.83
N ALA A 636 18.31 -8.68 -13.26
CA ALA A 636 17.63 -9.80 -12.61
C ALA A 636 17.35 -10.95 -13.59
N GLU A 637 17.05 -10.63 -14.86
CA GLU A 637 16.80 -11.62 -15.90
C GLU A 637 18.00 -12.55 -16.17
N ARG A 638 19.24 -12.06 -16.03
CA ARG A 638 20.44 -12.93 -16.10
C ARG A 638 20.49 -13.94 -14.95
N HIS A 639 20.09 -13.53 -13.75
CA HIS A 639 19.99 -14.42 -12.60
C HIS A 639 18.85 -15.44 -12.77
N ARG A 640 17.74 -15.04 -13.41
CA ARG A 640 16.62 -15.94 -13.75
C ARG A 640 17.10 -17.15 -14.55
N HIS A 641 17.79 -16.91 -15.67
CA HIS A 641 18.35 -17.96 -16.52
C HIS A 641 19.30 -18.89 -15.76
N LYS A 642 20.19 -18.31 -14.93
CA LYS A 642 21.12 -19.06 -14.08
C LYS A 642 20.40 -19.95 -13.07
N ILE A 643 19.41 -19.41 -12.36
CA ILE A 643 18.62 -20.15 -11.35
C ILE A 643 17.82 -21.27 -12.02
N LYS A 644 17.17 -21.01 -13.15
CA LYS A 644 16.43 -22.01 -13.94
C LYS A 644 17.32 -23.20 -14.33
N ALA A 645 18.53 -22.93 -14.82
CA ALA A 645 19.51 -23.97 -15.15
C ALA A 645 19.97 -24.77 -13.92
N ILE A 646 20.16 -24.10 -12.78
CA ILE A 646 20.50 -24.75 -11.51
C ILE A 646 19.36 -25.67 -11.04
N LEU A 647 18.11 -25.21 -11.07
CA LEU A 647 16.95 -26.01 -10.67
C LEU A 647 16.81 -27.28 -11.53
N ALA A 648 16.96 -27.15 -12.85
CA ALA A 648 16.95 -28.28 -13.76
C ALA A 648 18.09 -29.29 -13.46
N SER A 649 19.30 -28.79 -13.21
CA SER A 649 20.45 -29.62 -12.85
C SER A 649 20.25 -30.34 -11.51
N GLU A 650 19.81 -29.61 -10.48
CA GLU A 650 19.73 -30.11 -9.11
C GLU A 650 18.58 -31.09 -8.90
N PHE A 651 17.42 -30.89 -9.55
CA PHE A 651 16.22 -31.67 -9.31
C PHE A 651 15.77 -32.55 -10.49
N GLY A 652 16.34 -32.38 -11.68
CA GLY A 652 16.01 -33.20 -12.86
C GLY A 652 14.51 -33.24 -13.14
N ASP A 653 13.96 -34.43 -13.36
CA ASP A 653 12.54 -34.69 -13.65
C ASP A 653 11.74 -35.21 -12.43
N GLN A 654 12.25 -35.00 -11.21
CA GLN A 654 11.60 -35.48 -9.99
C GLN A 654 10.16 -34.95 -9.85
N PRO A 655 9.16 -35.82 -9.63
CA PRO A 655 7.75 -35.43 -9.58
C PRO A 655 7.42 -34.58 -8.34
N LEU A 656 8.13 -34.82 -7.24
CA LEU A 656 8.06 -34.04 -6.00
C LEU A 656 9.48 -33.78 -5.49
N PHE A 657 9.81 -32.52 -5.28
CA PHE A 657 11.08 -32.10 -4.69
C PHE A 657 10.88 -30.89 -3.79
N PHE A 658 11.89 -30.54 -2.99
CA PHE A 658 11.81 -29.36 -2.13
C PHE A 658 12.99 -28.40 -2.34
N ILE A 659 12.71 -27.11 -2.18
CA ILE A 659 13.69 -26.03 -2.21
C ILE A 659 13.68 -25.39 -0.83
N LYS A 660 14.83 -25.42 -0.18
CA LYS A 660 15.06 -24.73 1.09
C LYS A 660 16.20 -23.75 0.92
N ASP A 661 15.91 -22.47 1.11
CA ASP A 661 16.88 -21.39 1.36
C ASP A 661 16.11 -20.21 1.97
N PRO A 662 16.38 -19.82 3.23
CA PRO A 662 15.66 -18.72 3.89
C PRO A 662 15.66 -17.40 3.10
N ARG A 663 16.67 -17.18 2.25
CA ARG A 663 16.74 -15.97 1.40
C ARG A 663 15.56 -15.85 0.45
N ILE A 664 15.00 -16.98 0.00
CA ILE A 664 13.88 -17.02 -0.95
C ILE A 664 12.65 -16.30 -0.38
N CYS A 665 12.48 -16.25 0.95
CA CYS A 665 11.42 -15.46 1.58
C CYS A 665 11.38 -14.01 1.07
N ARG A 666 12.55 -13.41 0.79
CA ARG A 666 12.68 -12.02 0.32
C ARG A 666 12.20 -11.81 -1.12
N PHE A 667 12.17 -12.86 -1.95
CA PHE A 667 11.89 -12.77 -3.39
C PHE A 667 11.06 -13.95 -3.91
N VAL A 668 10.08 -14.40 -3.11
CA VAL A 668 9.16 -15.50 -3.48
C VAL A 668 8.54 -15.30 -4.87
N PRO A 669 8.05 -14.11 -5.27
CA PRO A 669 7.46 -13.92 -6.61
C PRO A 669 8.46 -14.21 -7.75
N PHE A 670 9.73 -13.87 -7.56
CA PHE A 670 10.78 -14.16 -8.53
C PHE A 670 10.99 -15.67 -8.67
N MET A 671 11.10 -16.39 -7.54
CA MET A 671 11.23 -17.85 -7.54
C MET A 671 9.99 -18.56 -8.10
N SER A 672 8.78 -18.15 -7.70
CA SER A 672 7.54 -18.77 -8.18
C SER A 672 7.33 -18.55 -9.68
N SER A 673 7.71 -17.39 -10.22
CA SER A 673 7.68 -17.15 -11.67
C SER A 673 8.62 -18.09 -12.44
N ILE A 674 9.81 -18.38 -11.92
CA ILE A 674 10.74 -19.35 -12.52
C ILE A 674 10.15 -20.76 -12.52
N LEU A 675 9.55 -21.18 -11.40
CA LEU A 675 8.90 -22.48 -11.30
C LEU A 675 7.71 -22.60 -12.27
N ALA A 676 6.90 -21.54 -12.40
CA ALA A 676 5.80 -21.49 -13.35
C ALA A 676 6.28 -21.63 -14.82
N GLU A 677 7.37 -20.96 -15.21
CA GLU A 677 7.99 -21.14 -16.53
C GLU A 677 8.54 -22.54 -16.77
N MET A 678 8.87 -23.28 -15.71
CA MET A 678 9.32 -24.66 -15.76
C MET A 678 8.13 -25.66 -15.70
N GLU A 679 6.89 -25.16 -15.68
CA GLU A 679 5.66 -25.93 -15.49
C GLU A 679 5.64 -26.76 -14.18
N ILE A 680 6.20 -26.17 -13.12
CA ILE A 680 6.27 -26.77 -11.79
C ILE A 680 5.32 -26.00 -10.87
N ASP A 681 4.39 -26.71 -10.23
CA ASP A 681 3.43 -26.13 -9.31
C ASP A 681 4.09 -25.93 -7.93
N PRO A 682 4.27 -24.69 -7.45
CA PRO A 682 4.85 -24.44 -6.13
C PRO A 682 3.82 -24.65 -5.03
N VAL A 683 4.28 -25.13 -3.87
CA VAL A 683 3.54 -25.17 -2.60
C VAL A 683 4.45 -24.68 -1.49
N ALA A 684 3.91 -23.95 -0.51
CA ALA A 684 4.70 -23.33 0.56
C ALA A 684 4.48 -24.01 1.91
N LEU A 685 5.57 -24.41 2.59
CA LEU A 685 5.53 -24.81 3.99
C LEU A 685 6.30 -23.78 4.82
N LEU A 686 5.62 -23.12 5.73
CA LEU A 686 6.11 -21.97 6.48
C LEU A 686 6.33 -22.35 7.96
N PRO A 687 7.55 -22.78 8.36
CA PRO A 687 7.83 -23.08 9.75
C PRO A 687 7.90 -21.80 10.58
N LEU A 688 7.11 -21.75 11.65
CA LEU A 688 7.02 -20.64 12.60
C LEU A 688 7.71 -21.01 13.91
N ARG A 689 8.62 -20.16 14.37
CA ARG A 689 9.30 -20.30 15.66
C ARG A 689 9.27 -18.97 16.40
N ASN A 690 9.23 -19.05 17.73
CA ASN A 690 9.31 -17.89 18.60
C ASN A 690 10.43 -16.93 18.16
N PRO A 691 10.11 -15.66 17.81
CA PRO A 691 11.10 -14.71 17.30
C PRO A 691 12.25 -14.45 18.26
N LEU A 692 12.01 -14.53 19.58
CA LEU A 692 13.05 -14.34 20.59
C LEU A 692 14.06 -15.50 20.56
N GLU A 693 13.60 -16.75 20.42
CA GLU A 693 14.50 -17.90 20.26
C GLU A 693 15.33 -17.82 18.99
N VAL A 694 14.70 -17.37 17.89
CA VAL A 694 15.41 -17.13 16.63
C VAL A 694 16.48 -16.06 16.81
N ALA A 695 16.14 -14.95 17.49
CA ALA A 695 17.06 -13.85 17.73
C ALA A 695 18.24 -14.26 18.63
N CYS A 696 18.00 -14.95 19.75
CA CYS A 696 19.06 -15.48 20.61
C CYS A 696 19.95 -16.47 19.86
N SER A 697 19.37 -17.32 19.01
CA SER A 697 20.16 -18.26 18.21
C SER A 697 21.02 -17.56 17.14
N LEU A 698 20.57 -16.44 16.57
CA LEU A 698 21.36 -15.65 15.61
C LEU A 698 22.47 -14.87 16.31
N GLU A 699 22.21 -14.36 17.52
CA GLU A 699 23.24 -13.71 18.33
C GLU A 699 24.38 -14.70 18.67
N ARG A 700 24.05 -15.92 19.10
CA ARG A 700 25.07 -16.96 19.38
C ARG A 700 25.86 -17.39 18.14
N ARG A 701 25.22 -17.45 16.96
CA ARG A 701 25.85 -17.93 15.72
C ARG A 701 26.71 -16.85 15.05
N ASP A 702 26.15 -15.65 14.92
CA ASP A 702 26.67 -14.59 14.05
C ASP A 702 27.09 -13.31 14.82
N GLY A 703 26.82 -13.23 16.13
CA GLY A 703 27.01 -12.00 16.91
C GLY A 703 26.03 -10.89 16.55
N LEU A 704 24.89 -11.21 15.92
CA LEU A 704 23.91 -10.22 15.50
C LEU A 704 23.11 -9.68 16.71
N PRO A 705 22.99 -8.35 16.87
CA PRO A 705 22.19 -7.76 17.94
C PRO A 705 20.74 -8.23 17.89
N LEU A 706 20.18 -8.51 19.06
CA LEU A 706 18.82 -9.05 19.19
C LEU A 706 17.77 -8.22 18.43
N ALA A 707 17.81 -6.89 18.54
CA ALA A 707 16.87 -5.99 17.85
C ALA A 707 16.94 -6.17 16.32
N LYS A 708 18.15 -6.22 15.74
CA LYS A 708 18.33 -6.47 14.30
C LYS A 708 17.81 -7.86 13.92
N SER A 709 18.09 -8.87 14.73
CA SER A 709 17.61 -10.24 14.48
C SER A 709 16.08 -10.34 14.49
N LEU A 710 15.40 -9.57 15.34
CA LEU A 710 13.93 -9.49 15.39
C LEU A 710 13.35 -8.80 14.14
N LEU A 711 13.99 -7.73 13.65
CA LEU A 711 13.60 -7.09 12.38
C LEU A 711 13.81 -8.02 11.19
N LEU A 712 14.91 -8.78 11.18
CA LEU A 712 15.15 -9.79 10.15
C LEU A 712 14.11 -10.89 10.18
N TRP A 713 13.77 -11.40 11.36
CA TRP A 713 12.68 -12.36 11.51
C TRP A 713 11.39 -11.79 10.92
N LEU A 714 11.00 -10.57 11.33
CA LEU A 714 9.77 -9.92 10.87
C LEU A 714 9.72 -9.77 9.35
N ARG A 715 10.81 -9.25 8.74
CA ARG A 715 10.91 -9.12 7.28
C ARG A 715 10.70 -10.46 6.57
N HIS A 716 11.41 -11.51 7.00
CA HIS A 716 11.36 -12.79 6.30
C HIS A 716 10.00 -13.48 6.43
N VAL A 717 9.34 -13.38 7.59
CA VAL A 717 8.03 -14.01 7.78
C VAL A 717 6.92 -13.23 7.08
N LEU A 718 6.94 -11.89 7.10
CA LEU A 718 5.96 -11.07 6.39
C LEU A 718 6.11 -11.17 4.87
N ASP A 719 7.34 -11.18 4.35
CA ASP A 719 7.56 -11.36 2.91
C ASP A 719 7.11 -12.76 2.46
N ALA A 720 7.47 -13.81 3.23
CA ALA A 720 7.08 -15.18 2.91
C ALA A 720 5.56 -15.39 3.00
N GLU A 721 4.91 -14.85 4.03
CA GLU A 721 3.46 -14.90 4.20
C GLU A 721 2.80 -14.21 3.01
N PHE A 722 3.00 -12.91 2.83
CA PHE A 722 2.32 -12.11 1.83
C PHE A 722 2.47 -12.69 0.42
N HIS A 723 3.71 -13.03 0.04
CA HIS A 723 3.99 -13.51 -1.32
C HIS A 723 3.67 -14.98 -1.53
N SER A 724 3.30 -15.76 -0.50
CA SER A 724 2.86 -17.16 -0.67
C SER A 724 1.33 -17.30 -0.81
N ARG A 725 0.54 -16.24 -0.63
CA ARG A 725 -0.94 -16.29 -0.67
C ARG A 725 -1.55 -16.85 -1.96
N HIS A 726 -0.83 -16.73 -3.08
CA HIS A 726 -1.26 -17.18 -4.40
C HIS A 726 -1.03 -18.68 -4.66
N MET A 727 -0.38 -19.41 -3.74
CA MET A 727 -0.09 -20.83 -3.87
C MET A 727 -0.59 -21.60 -2.64
N PRO A 728 -0.84 -22.92 -2.75
CA PRO A 728 -1.22 -23.73 -1.59
C PRO A 728 -0.13 -23.65 -0.52
N ARG A 729 -0.52 -23.35 0.73
CA ARG A 729 0.41 -23.08 1.82
C ARG A 729 -0.05 -23.66 3.17
N CYS A 730 0.91 -23.97 4.03
CA CYS A 730 0.64 -24.42 5.41
C CYS A 730 1.67 -23.82 6.38
N PHE A 731 1.18 -23.26 7.48
CA PHE A 731 2.01 -22.75 8.59
C PHE A 731 2.22 -23.85 9.62
N ILE A 732 3.46 -24.03 10.08
CA ILE A 732 3.82 -25.13 10.96
C ILE A 732 4.54 -24.57 12.20
N ARG A 733 3.90 -24.66 13.36
CA ARG A 733 4.51 -24.24 14.63
C ARG A 733 5.63 -25.21 15.02
N HIS A 734 6.83 -24.69 15.20
CA HIS A 734 8.04 -25.47 15.49
C HIS A 734 7.89 -26.37 16.73
N GLU A 735 7.36 -25.81 17.80
CA GLU A 735 7.13 -26.51 19.07
C GLU A 735 6.10 -27.63 18.96
N ARG A 736 5.03 -27.45 18.19
CA ARG A 736 4.00 -28.47 17.96
C ARG A 736 4.49 -29.58 17.04
N PHE A 737 5.23 -29.20 16.00
CA PHE A 737 5.86 -30.16 15.09
C PHE A 737 6.85 -31.10 15.78
N LEU A 738 7.57 -30.64 16.80
CA LEU A 738 8.45 -31.51 17.57
C LEU A 738 7.70 -32.54 18.42
N ILE A 739 6.48 -32.23 18.84
CA ILE A 739 5.63 -33.10 19.65
C ILE A 739 4.92 -34.13 18.77
N ASP A 740 4.33 -33.69 17.66
CA ASP A 740 3.54 -34.53 16.77
C ASP A 740 3.78 -34.17 15.30
N TRP A 741 5.00 -34.46 14.83
CA TRP A 741 5.38 -34.19 13.44
C TRP A 741 4.45 -34.90 12.46
N ARG A 742 3.92 -36.08 12.81
CA ARG A 742 3.09 -36.93 11.95
C ARG A 742 1.78 -36.22 11.61
N HIS A 743 1.05 -35.79 12.64
CA HIS A 743 -0.18 -35.04 12.44
C HIS A 743 0.06 -33.80 11.56
N HIS A 744 1.14 -33.06 11.80
CA HIS A 744 1.42 -31.85 11.03
C HIS A 744 1.82 -32.11 9.58
N VAL A 745 2.52 -33.21 9.24
CA VAL A 745 2.80 -33.53 7.82
C VAL A 745 1.56 -34.04 7.09
N ASP A 746 0.64 -34.70 7.79
CA ASP A 746 -0.64 -35.14 7.23
C ASP A 746 -1.55 -33.93 6.95
N VAL A 747 -1.66 -32.98 7.91
CA VAL A 747 -2.36 -31.69 7.71
C VAL A 747 -1.72 -30.88 6.58
N ALA A 748 -0.39 -30.81 6.53
CA ALA A 748 0.30 -30.12 5.45
C ALA A 748 0.00 -30.74 4.09
N ALA A 749 -0.03 -32.07 3.98
CA ALA A 749 -0.42 -32.76 2.75
C ALA A 749 -1.85 -32.44 2.30
N GLU A 750 -2.80 -32.42 3.24
CA GLU A 750 -4.20 -32.07 2.97
C GLU A 750 -4.33 -30.62 2.48
N MET A 751 -3.78 -29.66 3.22
CA MET A 751 -3.89 -28.23 2.89
C MET A 751 -3.20 -27.85 1.56
N THR A 752 -2.13 -28.57 1.20
CA THR A 752 -1.32 -28.24 0.01
C THR A 752 -1.54 -29.19 -1.17
N ALA A 753 -2.40 -30.19 -1.01
CA ALA A 753 -2.60 -31.28 -1.97
C ALA A 753 -1.29 -31.95 -2.40
N ILE A 754 -0.40 -32.20 -1.44
CA ILE A 754 0.80 -33.02 -1.64
C ILE A 754 0.43 -34.47 -1.35
N THR A 755 0.90 -35.39 -2.19
CA THR A 755 0.89 -36.83 -1.89
C THR A 755 2.32 -37.24 -1.56
N TRP A 756 2.57 -37.63 -0.31
CA TRP A 756 3.88 -38.11 0.12
C TRP A 756 4.21 -39.45 -0.56
N PRO A 757 5.36 -39.57 -1.25
CA PRO A 757 5.77 -40.84 -1.86
C PRO A 757 5.97 -41.96 -0.85
N ILE A 758 6.41 -41.62 0.37
CA ILE A 758 6.56 -42.55 1.49
C ILE A 758 5.51 -42.19 2.55
N PRO A 759 4.59 -43.11 2.88
CA PRO A 759 3.63 -42.93 3.97
C PRO A 759 4.32 -42.62 5.31
N SER A 760 3.70 -41.77 6.12
CA SER A 760 4.30 -41.26 7.36
C SER A 760 4.60 -42.36 8.39
N ASP A 761 3.91 -43.51 8.36
CA ASP A 761 4.18 -44.70 9.20
C ASP A 761 5.45 -45.44 8.81
N GLN A 762 5.78 -45.44 7.52
CA GLN A 762 6.99 -46.07 7.02
C GLN A 762 8.24 -45.20 7.24
N ALA A 763 8.07 -43.87 7.25
CA ALA A 763 9.14 -42.91 7.49
C ALA A 763 9.48 -42.69 8.98
N GLU A 764 8.68 -43.24 9.91
CA GLU A 764 8.79 -42.97 11.34
C GLU A 764 10.17 -43.29 11.93
N MET A 765 10.74 -44.44 11.59
CA MET A 765 12.07 -44.81 12.06
C MET A 765 13.17 -43.88 11.54
N GLU A 766 13.06 -43.37 10.31
CA GLU A 766 14.06 -42.45 9.74
C GLU A 766 13.94 -41.07 10.39
N ILE A 767 12.72 -40.58 10.57
CA ILE A 767 12.44 -39.28 11.17
C ILE A 767 12.83 -39.25 12.65
N GLY A 768 12.47 -40.29 13.40
CA GLY A 768 12.83 -40.42 14.82
C GLY A 768 14.34 -40.44 15.10
N ARG A 769 15.19 -40.79 14.11
CA ARG A 769 16.66 -40.77 14.28
C ARG A 769 17.25 -39.37 14.32
N PHE A 770 16.61 -38.38 13.69
CA PHE A 770 17.12 -37.01 13.68
C PHE A 770 16.24 -36.04 14.45
N LEU A 771 14.95 -36.32 14.64
CA LEU A 771 13.99 -35.44 15.31
C LEU A 771 13.95 -35.78 16.82
N THR A 772 15.00 -35.40 17.55
CA THR A 772 15.10 -35.62 19.01
C THR A 772 14.68 -34.36 19.79
N ALA A 773 14.07 -34.55 20.96
CA ALA A 773 13.64 -33.46 21.85
C ALA A 773 14.78 -32.53 22.28
N ASP A 774 16.03 -33.03 22.26
CA ASP A 774 17.25 -32.28 22.58
C ASP A 774 17.59 -31.18 21.56
N LEU A 775 16.94 -31.15 20.39
CA LEU A 775 17.14 -30.11 19.38
C LEU A 775 16.43 -28.78 19.69
N HIS A 776 15.59 -28.74 20.73
CA HIS A 776 14.93 -27.53 21.21
C HIS A 776 15.82 -26.77 22.22
N HIS A 777 16.98 -26.31 21.75
CA HIS A 777 18.04 -25.72 22.58
C HIS A 777 17.69 -24.39 23.26
N GLU A 778 16.82 -23.60 22.64
CA GLU A 778 16.31 -22.32 23.19
C GLU A 778 14.87 -22.55 23.60
N ARG A 779 14.51 -22.14 24.82
CA ARG A 779 13.15 -22.24 25.34
C ARG A 779 12.75 -20.87 25.87
N ALA A 780 12.46 -19.95 24.95
CA ALA A 780 11.87 -18.68 25.36
C ALA A 780 10.36 -18.87 25.47
N THR A 781 9.81 -18.59 26.64
CA THR A 781 8.37 -18.66 26.88
C THR A 781 7.63 -17.51 26.20
N ILE A 782 6.32 -17.68 25.97
CA ILE A 782 5.43 -16.59 25.52
C ILE A 782 5.47 -15.40 26.49
N VAL A 783 5.66 -15.65 27.79
CA VAL A 783 5.76 -14.61 28.82
C VAL A 783 7.03 -13.79 28.65
N GLU A 784 8.16 -14.44 28.40
CA GLU A 784 9.43 -13.75 28.10
C GLU A 784 9.34 -12.95 26.80
N LEU A 785 8.77 -13.54 25.74
CA LEU A 785 8.54 -12.82 24.48
C LEU A 785 7.71 -11.53 24.68
N ARG A 786 6.65 -11.59 25.51
CA ARG A 786 5.76 -10.47 25.82
C ARG A 786 6.35 -9.43 26.77
N SER A 787 7.37 -9.76 27.54
CA SER A 787 7.99 -8.83 28.50
C SER A 787 9.35 -8.29 28.04
N HIS A 788 9.96 -8.90 27.02
CA HIS A 788 11.30 -8.54 26.58
C HIS A 788 11.33 -7.17 25.88
N ARG A 789 12.14 -6.24 26.40
CA ARG A 789 12.23 -4.83 25.96
C ARG A 789 12.51 -4.63 24.46
N ASN A 790 13.31 -5.52 23.87
CA ASN A 790 13.69 -5.43 22.45
C ASN A 790 12.62 -5.97 21.49
N VAL A 791 11.59 -6.66 22.00
CA VAL A 791 10.53 -7.24 21.18
C VAL A 791 9.41 -6.20 21.05
N THR A 792 9.32 -5.58 19.87
CA THR A 792 8.33 -4.53 19.61
C THR A 792 6.91 -5.09 19.57
N PRO A 793 5.87 -4.26 19.80
CA PRO A 793 4.48 -4.67 19.64
C PRO A 793 4.20 -5.28 18.26
N LEU A 794 4.85 -4.77 17.21
CA LEU A 794 4.73 -5.27 15.84
C LEU A 794 5.21 -6.72 15.69
N VAL A 795 6.37 -7.06 16.27
CA VAL A 795 6.91 -8.43 16.22
C VAL A 795 6.02 -9.40 17.00
N ARG A 796 5.49 -8.98 18.15
CA ARG A 796 4.58 -9.82 18.97
C ARG A 796 3.29 -10.09 18.22
N ALA A 797 2.67 -9.03 17.70
CA ALA A 797 1.38 -9.14 17.01
C ALA A 797 1.50 -9.98 15.73
N ALA A 798 2.58 -9.79 14.94
CA ALA A 798 2.83 -10.64 13.78
C ALA A 798 3.02 -12.11 14.16
N TYR A 799 3.75 -12.41 15.24
CA TYR A 799 3.93 -13.79 15.71
C TYR A 799 2.61 -14.41 16.20
N ASP A 800 1.83 -13.67 16.98
CA ASP A 800 0.56 -14.13 17.53
C ASP A 800 -0.44 -14.42 16.37
N ILE A 801 -0.56 -13.51 15.39
CA ILE A 801 -1.40 -13.73 14.20
C ILE A 801 -0.95 -14.95 13.40
N LEU A 802 0.35 -15.09 13.12
CA LEU A 802 0.88 -16.24 12.38
C LEU A 802 0.64 -17.56 13.13
N CYS A 803 0.69 -17.56 14.46
CA CYS A 803 0.33 -18.72 15.27
C CYS A 803 -1.17 -19.02 15.16
N THR A 804 -2.04 -18.01 15.24
CA THR A 804 -3.48 -18.18 15.02
C THR A 804 -3.77 -18.74 13.63
N MET A 805 -3.09 -18.25 12.58
CA MET A 805 -3.23 -18.80 11.22
C MET A 805 -2.82 -20.28 11.13
N ALA A 806 -1.83 -20.70 11.91
CA ALA A 806 -1.39 -22.09 11.95
C ALA A 806 -2.37 -23.01 12.72
N ASP A 807 -3.03 -22.50 13.76
CA ASP A 807 -3.91 -23.29 14.62
C ASP A 807 -5.38 -23.29 14.14
N GLU A 808 -5.87 -22.14 13.68
CA GLU A 808 -7.29 -21.89 13.38
C GLU A 808 -7.56 -21.74 11.87
N GLY A 809 -6.51 -21.55 11.07
CA GLY A 809 -6.59 -21.40 9.63
C GLY A 809 -6.42 -19.98 9.12
N ASP A 810 -6.27 -19.87 7.81
CA ASP A 810 -5.92 -18.63 7.11
C ASP A 810 -7.20 -17.85 6.72
N SER A 811 -7.49 -16.76 7.44
CA SER A 811 -8.67 -15.89 7.22
C SER A 811 -8.30 -14.54 6.58
N GLN A 812 -9.29 -13.86 5.98
CA GLN A 812 -9.04 -12.55 5.37
C GLN A 812 -8.69 -11.48 6.41
N GLU A 813 -9.32 -11.53 7.58
CA GLU A 813 -9.07 -10.59 8.68
C GLU A 813 -7.62 -10.67 9.17
N LEU A 814 -7.08 -11.88 9.36
CA LEU A 814 -5.69 -12.09 9.76
C LEU A 814 -4.69 -11.60 8.70
N ARG A 815 -5.03 -11.75 7.41
CA ARG A 815 -4.23 -11.24 6.28
C ARG A 815 -4.21 -9.71 6.25
N ASP A 816 -5.36 -9.07 6.44
CA ASP A 816 -5.50 -7.61 6.45
C ASP A 816 -4.70 -7.00 7.61
N GLU A 817 -4.70 -7.65 8.78
CA GLU A 817 -3.87 -7.24 9.92
C GLU A 817 -2.37 -7.36 9.61
N LEU A 818 -1.93 -8.48 9.01
CA LEU A 818 -0.53 -8.64 8.59
C LEU A 818 -0.13 -7.66 7.46
N ASP A 819 -1.05 -7.31 6.56
CA ASP A 819 -0.83 -6.32 5.50
C ASP A 819 -0.62 -4.93 6.10
N LEU A 820 -1.44 -4.55 7.07
CA LEU A 820 -1.25 -3.31 7.81
C LEU A 820 0.09 -3.30 8.55
N MET A 821 0.48 -4.43 9.16
CA MET A 821 1.77 -4.55 9.85
C MET A 821 2.95 -4.46 8.88
N ARG A 822 2.85 -5.10 7.72
CA ARG A 822 3.85 -5.03 6.66
C ARG A 822 3.97 -3.62 6.11
N ALA A 823 2.85 -2.95 5.78
CA ALA A 823 2.85 -1.57 5.32
C ALA A 823 3.48 -0.63 6.36
N LYS A 824 3.08 -0.73 7.63
CA LYS A 824 3.72 0.03 8.73
C LYS A 824 5.21 -0.25 8.85
N PHE A 825 5.62 -1.50 8.64
CA PHE A 825 7.03 -1.86 8.68
C PHE A 825 7.79 -1.29 7.48
N ASP A 826 7.21 -1.32 6.29
CA ASP A 826 7.77 -0.75 5.06
C ASP A 826 7.88 0.78 5.19
N ASP A 827 6.84 1.47 5.64
CA ASP A 827 6.85 2.92 5.92
C ASP A 827 7.95 3.29 6.93
N ALA A 828 8.06 2.51 8.02
CA ALA A 828 9.14 2.69 8.99
C ALA A 828 10.52 2.41 8.38
N CYS A 829 10.64 1.44 7.45
CA CYS A 829 11.86 1.19 6.70
C CYS A 829 12.21 2.36 5.78
N ASP A 830 11.24 3.10 5.23
CA ASP A 830 11.52 4.23 4.35
C ASP A 830 11.99 5.45 5.16
N VAL A 831 11.29 5.75 6.26
CA VAL A 831 11.64 6.84 7.19
C VAL A 831 12.99 6.60 7.87
N VAL A 832 13.18 5.40 8.45
CA VAL A 832 14.44 5.03 9.11
C VAL A 832 15.50 4.67 8.10
N GLY A 833 15.15 4.11 6.94
CA GLY A 833 16.09 3.67 5.91
C GLY A 833 16.72 4.80 5.15
N ALA A 834 16.06 5.96 5.00
CA ALA A 834 16.72 7.17 4.51
C ALA A 834 17.81 7.65 5.49
N ALA A 835 17.49 7.68 6.80
CA ALA A 835 18.43 8.05 7.85
C ALA A 835 19.57 7.03 8.03
N VAL A 836 19.25 5.74 7.96
CA VAL A 836 20.21 4.63 8.09
C VAL A 836 20.99 4.41 6.79
N ALA A 837 20.46 4.73 5.61
CA ALA A 837 21.22 4.73 4.36
C ALA A 837 22.23 5.88 4.33
N ALA A 838 21.82 7.07 4.78
CA ALA A 838 22.75 8.20 4.97
C ALA A 838 23.86 7.84 5.96
N GLU A 839 23.52 7.21 7.10
CA GLU A 839 24.49 6.73 8.08
C GLU A 839 25.34 5.55 7.56
N ALA A 840 24.75 4.59 6.83
CA ALA A 840 25.44 3.44 6.28
C ALA A 840 26.38 3.83 5.12
N ASP A 841 26.04 4.86 4.35
CA ASP A 841 26.89 5.42 3.31
C ASP A 841 28.01 6.27 3.92
N HIS A 842 27.74 6.98 5.03
CA HIS A 842 28.77 7.61 5.86
C HIS A 842 29.75 6.57 6.42
N LEU A 843 29.25 5.52 7.08
CA LEU A 843 30.03 4.42 7.65
C LEU A 843 30.75 3.57 6.58
N ARG A 844 30.15 3.39 5.39
CA ARG A 844 30.83 2.78 4.23
C ARG A 844 31.99 3.67 3.76
N GLY A 845 31.76 4.98 3.67
CA GLY A 845 32.80 5.97 3.37
C GLY A 845 33.97 5.91 4.35
N GLU A 846 33.68 5.84 5.66
CA GLU A 846 34.69 5.68 6.71
C GLU A 846 35.40 4.32 6.62
N ARG A 847 34.67 3.22 6.42
CA ARG A 847 35.27 1.88 6.30
C ARG A 847 36.17 1.73 5.07
N ASP A 848 35.79 2.35 3.95
CA ASP A 848 36.60 2.39 2.73
C ASP A 848 37.83 3.28 2.93
N ALA A 849 37.71 4.40 3.64
CA ALA A 849 38.84 5.24 4.03
C ALA A 849 39.81 4.48 4.96
N ILE A 850 39.29 3.76 5.95
CA ILE A 850 40.07 2.91 6.86
C ILE A 850 40.74 1.77 6.09
N SER A 851 40.04 1.09 5.18
CA SER A 851 40.62 0.01 4.37
C SER A 851 41.73 0.50 3.45
N ARG A 852 41.56 1.68 2.82
CA ARG A 852 42.62 2.34 2.04
C ARG A 852 43.83 2.66 2.91
N ALA A 853 43.63 3.25 4.08
CA ALA A 853 44.69 3.54 5.03
C ALA A 853 45.43 2.26 5.49
N TYR A 854 44.70 1.16 5.75
CA TYR A 854 45.31 -0.13 6.09
C TYR A 854 46.13 -0.75 4.94
N GLN A 855 45.69 -0.59 3.70
CA GLN A 855 46.47 -1.04 2.54
C GLN A 855 47.75 -0.22 2.35
N GLU A 856 47.67 1.11 2.48
CA GLU A 856 48.85 2.00 2.45
C GLU A 856 49.85 1.67 3.56
N LEU A 857 49.38 1.51 4.81
CA LEU A 857 50.20 1.04 5.93
C LEU A 857 50.82 -0.35 5.66
N GLY A 858 50.07 -1.25 5.02
CA GLY A 858 50.56 -2.56 4.61
C GLY A 858 51.70 -2.48 3.59
N LEU A 859 51.59 -1.58 2.60
CA LEU A 859 52.62 -1.33 1.60
C LEU A 859 53.86 -0.67 2.21
N GLU A 860 53.71 0.34 3.07
CA GLU A 860 54.82 0.98 3.79
C GLU A 860 55.54 -0.01 4.71
N ARG A 861 54.80 -0.83 5.47
CA ARG A 861 55.39 -1.87 6.32
C ARG A 861 56.19 -2.86 5.50
N ASN A 862 55.69 -3.27 4.33
CA ASN A 862 56.40 -4.20 3.44
C ASN A 862 57.67 -3.57 2.82
N ALA A 863 57.64 -2.27 2.50
CA ALA A 863 58.80 -1.51 2.04
C ALA A 863 59.86 -1.39 3.13
N LEU A 864 59.47 -1.02 4.36
CA LEU A 864 60.35 -0.97 5.53
C LEU A 864 60.95 -2.34 5.87
N ALA A 865 60.16 -3.42 5.74
CA ALA A 865 60.66 -4.78 5.93
C ALA A 865 61.71 -5.15 4.86
N HIS A 866 61.51 -4.75 3.60
CA HIS A 866 62.50 -4.94 2.53
C HIS A 866 63.78 -4.15 2.79
N ASP A 867 63.67 -2.87 3.16
CA ASP A 867 64.83 -2.05 3.49
C ASP A 867 65.60 -2.59 4.69
N ARG A 868 64.89 -2.98 5.76
CA ARG A 868 65.50 -3.65 6.91
C ARG A 868 66.25 -4.91 6.48
N ASN A 869 65.64 -5.79 5.68
CA ASN A 869 66.29 -7.01 5.20
C ASN A 869 67.52 -6.68 4.33
N ARG A 870 67.44 -5.65 3.48
CA ARG A 870 68.57 -5.15 2.69
C ARG A 870 69.70 -4.62 3.57
N PHE A 871 69.39 -3.86 4.62
CA PHE A 871 70.39 -3.38 5.60
C PHE A 871 71.01 -4.53 6.40
N VAL A 872 70.22 -5.51 6.82
CA VAL A 872 70.71 -6.71 7.51
C VAL A 872 71.65 -7.51 6.60
N SER A 873 71.30 -7.72 5.33
CA SER A 873 72.16 -8.38 4.36
C SER A 873 73.43 -7.59 4.06
N LYS A 874 73.34 -6.26 3.87
CA LYS A 874 74.52 -5.39 3.72
C LYS A 874 75.42 -5.46 4.96
N ARG A 875 74.85 -5.45 6.17
CA ARG A 875 75.59 -5.61 7.42
C ARG A 875 76.28 -6.97 7.49
N ALA A 876 75.60 -8.05 7.10
CA ALA A 876 76.17 -9.40 7.07
C ALA A 876 77.34 -9.51 6.07
N VAL A 877 77.20 -8.95 4.86
CA VAL A 877 78.27 -8.89 3.86
C VAL A 877 79.46 -8.06 4.37
N LEU A 878 79.20 -6.90 4.99
CA LEU A 878 80.25 -6.05 5.55
C LEU A 878 80.98 -6.77 6.70
N LEU A 879 80.24 -7.40 7.62
CA LEU A 879 80.80 -8.23 8.70
C LEU A 879 81.61 -9.43 8.19
N ALA A 880 81.23 -9.99 7.04
CA ALA A 880 81.90 -11.11 6.41
C ALA A 880 83.11 -10.71 5.55
N SER A 881 83.20 -9.45 5.11
CA SER A 881 84.29 -8.96 4.25
C SER A 881 85.67 -9.04 4.91
N SER A 882 86.69 -9.35 4.11
CA SER A 882 88.09 -9.49 4.56
C SER A 882 88.68 -8.16 5.06
N SER A 883 88.26 -7.04 4.47
CA SER A 883 88.64 -5.69 4.88
C SER A 883 88.09 -5.32 6.26
N TRP A 884 86.80 -5.55 6.53
CA TRP A 884 86.21 -5.31 7.86
C TRP A 884 86.79 -6.23 8.93
N ARG A 885 87.01 -7.52 8.62
CA ARG A 885 87.67 -8.44 9.55
C ARG A 885 89.08 -7.96 9.90
N ARG A 886 89.88 -7.52 8.91
CA ARG A 886 91.23 -6.96 9.14
C ARG A 886 91.20 -5.66 9.96
N LEU A 887 90.33 -4.71 9.62
CA LEU A 887 90.18 -3.44 10.35
C LEU A 887 89.70 -3.62 11.80
N THR A 888 88.85 -4.62 12.06
CA THR A 888 88.30 -4.88 13.42
C THR A 888 89.09 -5.91 14.22
N THR A 889 90.16 -6.50 13.66
CA THR A 889 90.99 -7.53 14.34
C THR A 889 91.56 -7.06 15.68
N PRO A 890 92.14 -5.84 15.81
CA PRO A 890 92.69 -5.36 17.09
C PRO A 890 91.62 -5.22 18.19
N LEU A 891 90.39 -4.83 17.81
CA LEU A 891 89.28 -4.61 18.75
C LEU A 891 88.62 -5.93 19.20
N ARG A 892 88.60 -6.96 18.34
CA ARG A 892 88.06 -8.30 18.71
C ARG A 892 88.98 -9.04 19.68
N TRP A 893 90.29 -8.80 19.61
CA TRP A 893 91.27 -9.34 20.56
C TRP A 893 91.06 -8.84 21.99
N MET A 894 90.47 -7.66 22.18
CA MET A 894 90.14 -7.13 23.51
C MET A 894 88.87 -7.74 24.15
N ARG A 895 88.04 -8.47 23.39
CA ARG A 895 86.76 -9.03 23.89
C ARG A 895 86.72 -10.54 24.07
N SER A 896 87.79 -11.27 23.72
CA SER A 896 87.86 -12.70 24.02
C SER A 896 88.55 -12.89 25.38
N PRO A 897 87.88 -13.45 26.41
CA PRO A 897 88.55 -13.80 27.65
C PRO A 897 89.59 -14.88 27.35
N SER A 898 90.87 -14.51 27.40
CA SER A 898 91.94 -15.47 27.39
C SER A 898 91.78 -16.38 28.61
N LYS A 899 91.60 -17.68 28.37
CA LYS A 899 92.18 -18.68 29.26
C LYS A 899 93.68 -18.39 29.32
N ARG A 900 94.13 -17.73 30.38
CA ARG A 900 95.50 -17.93 30.88
C ARG A 900 95.48 -19.18 31.75
N GLN A 901 96.36 -20.10 31.42
CA GLN A 901 96.69 -21.32 32.14
C GLN A 901 97.01 -21.04 33.60
N LYS A 902 96.38 -21.77 34.53
CA LYS A 902 96.97 -22.75 35.45
C LYS A 902 95.94 -23.19 36.47
#